data_AF-A0A7C6I0F5-F1
#
_entry.id   AF-A0A7C6I0F5-F1
#
_cell.length_a   1.000
_cell.length_b   1.000
_cell.length_c   1.000
_cell.angle_alpha   90.00
_cell.angle_beta   90.00
_cell.angle_gamma   90.00
#
_symmetry.space_group_name_H-M   'P 1'
#
loop_
_entity.id
_entity.type
_entity.pdbx_description
1 polymer ?
#
loop_
_entity_poly.entity_id
_entity_poly.type
_entity_poly.pdbx_seq_one_letter_code
_entity_poly.pdbx_strand_id
1 'polypeptide(L)'
;MKLKTVLTLMLIAVAISAQAQREKIVEQPRAVFANTFALEIAKVTLFDTKTVLDIDAYFRPGSWIKIASDSYLLADGKKYMIRDGEGIDLDSLFWMPQSGEAEFKLIFEPLPIETAKFDFIESDCDDCFKIYGIHLEDQRVPLPGIPDEFTREHPVEANFQAQLQKGEAHVSGKIMGYVPMHEKYELYYLNPITGTVTSEPLPIHPDGSFSSSITVYSPTQILISDRKLFTTSIRVAPDQESKVWINFPEMYRSGSRLLKDEPSYGNEAYFSGYFAGLNTDLNRVVRSEIMPFDVTDSVAGMNANEYKSFLLKEFDNSTKRIEDLDIQPLAKKILKAELAFALYSNMERMEYYLLQAYMKKEGLSYQEAKKTFKLPLRPAGFSDYCQLIPYDDIDIVLVNTFANEVELLGYCRGDSYDPSEVPRYLATHENVSSEDQELLKAFISAQEKQEEFKEIATINNILSKYKELSAQYMQDKTGVGFLSKIWDTEDAFLLNLVKSMKISSGMKDFNPLTDEQKAELATMPPLIQETVLKENDDLLAKIEENKKKTGYTVFAPPSNVNEQLFLDLIKPFKGKVILVDIWATWCGPCRAAHPLMEPVKAQFDDKDVVFLYLAGEDSPENTWKNMIADIPGSHYRLNKEQWDYLSKSLNVRGVPTYLILDREGNQTYYTAGFPGADIMKSELNKALNK
;
A
#
# COMPACT_ATOMS: atom_id res chain seq x y z
N MET A 1 34.63 72.38 22.58
CA MET A 1 33.84 71.66 21.55
C MET A 1 34.36 70.23 21.49
N LYS A 2 33.71 69.18 21.98
CA LYS A 2 32.71 68.98 23.05
C LYS A 2 32.98 67.53 23.53
N LEU A 3 33.53 67.35 24.73
CA LEU A 3 33.62 66.04 25.40
C LEU A 3 32.23 65.39 25.51
N LYS A 4 31.19 66.23 25.58
CA LYS A 4 29.78 65.82 25.48
C LYS A 4 29.44 65.12 24.16
N THR A 5 30.01 65.51 23.02
CA THR A 5 29.67 64.89 21.72
C THR A 5 30.28 63.50 21.58
N VAL A 6 31.49 63.28 22.13
CA VAL A 6 32.13 61.95 22.14
C VAL A 6 31.42 61.01 23.13
N LEU A 7 31.02 61.52 24.30
CA LEU A 7 30.24 60.71 25.27
C LEU A 7 28.84 60.37 24.74
N THR A 8 28.18 61.28 24.03
CA THR A 8 26.87 61.01 23.39
C THR A 8 27.00 60.03 22.21
N LEU A 9 28.08 60.09 21.42
CA LEU A 9 28.33 59.11 20.35
C LEU A 9 28.71 57.72 20.91
N MET A 10 29.44 57.63 22.03
CA MET A 10 29.69 56.35 22.71
C MET A 10 28.42 55.80 23.38
N LEU A 11 27.57 56.64 23.96
CA LEU A 11 26.27 56.20 24.51
C LEU A 11 25.28 55.78 23.41
N ILE A 12 25.33 56.40 22.22
CA ILE A 12 24.53 55.97 21.06
C ILE A 12 25.12 54.70 20.42
N ALA A 13 26.45 54.53 20.37
CA ALA A 13 27.08 53.31 19.89
C ALA A 13 26.88 52.11 20.85
N VAL A 14 26.79 52.36 22.16
CA VAL A 14 26.44 51.34 23.17
C VAL A 14 24.92 51.10 23.24
N ALA A 15 24.08 52.09 22.90
CA ALA A 15 22.63 51.90 22.80
C ALA A 15 22.20 51.19 21.49
N ILE A 16 22.96 51.31 20.40
CA ILE A 16 22.69 50.60 19.13
C ILE A 16 23.27 49.17 19.13
N SER A 17 24.17 48.83 20.06
CA SER A 17 24.74 47.48 20.19
C SER A 17 24.07 46.59 21.25
N ALA A 18 22.94 47.02 21.83
CA ALA A 18 22.23 46.27 22.87
C ALA A 18 20.70 46.25 22.71
N GLN A 19 20.19 46.37 21.49
CA GLN A 19 18.87 45.82 21.18
C GLN A 19 19.11 44.38 20.71
N ALA A 20 19.37 43.49 21.67
CA ALA A 20 19.35 42.05 21.39
C ALA A 20 17.99 41.77 20.74
N GLN A 21 18.02 41.31 19.49
CA GLN A 21 16.81 40.89 18.80
C GLN A 21 16.13 39.87 19.70
N ARG A 22 14.85 40.07 20.01
CA ARG A 22 14.15 39.16 20.90
C ARG A 22 14.03 37.83 20.15
N GLU A 23 14.83 36.87 20.57
CA GLU A 23 14.85 35.54 19.97
C GLU A 23 14.45 34.49 21.00
N LYS A 24 13.72 33.49 20.52
CA LYS A 24 13.38 32.28 21.27
C LYS A 24 13.92 31.11 20.46
N ILE A 25 14.88 30.40 21.05
CA ILE A 25 15.52 29.24 20.45
C ILE A 25 15.06 28.00 21.20
N VAL A 26 14.65 26.99 20.46
CA VAL A 26 14.28 25.67 20.98
C VAL A 26 15.03 24.64 20.17
N GLU A 27 15.97 23.96 20.81
CA GLU A 27 16.70 22.83 20.25
C GLU A 27 15.83 21.57 20.36
N GLN A 28 15.86 20.73 19.32
CA GLN A 28 15.15 19.45 19.23
C GLN A 28 13.71 19.53 19.77
N PRO A 29 12.87 20.44 19.21
CA PRO A 29 11.50 20.60 19.68
C PRO A 29 10.75 19.26 19.63
N ARG A 30 9.97 19.00 20.68
CA ARG A 30 9.14 17.80 20.76
C ARG A 30 7.87 18.02 19.93
N ALA A 31 7.45 17.02 19.17
CA ALA A 31 6.17 17.03 18.47
C ALA A 31 5.26 15.92 18.99
N VAL A 32 3.98 16.04 18.68
CA VAL A 32 2.95 15.07 19.10
C VAL A 32 2.87 13.91 18.10
N PHE A 33 2.93 14.21 16.81
CA PHE A 33 2.83 13.23 15.72
C PHE A 33 3.46 13.78 14.44
N ALA A 34 3.97 12.90 13.58
CA ALA A 34 4.36 13.24 12.22
C ALA A 34 3.99 12.08 11.27
N ASN A 35 3.56 12.42 10.06
CA ASN A 35 3.28 11.43 9.01
C ASN A 35 4.56 10.95 8.30
N THR A 36 5.71 11.47 8.69
CA THR A 36 7.01 11.19 8.09
C THR A 36 8.13 11.32 9.13
N PHE A 37 9.18 10.51 8.96
CA PHE A 37 10.47 10.69 9.62
C PHE A 37 11.56 11.04 8.59
N ALA A 38 11.15 11.49 7.40
CA ALA A 38 12.05 11.98 6.38
C ALA A 38 12.52 13.41 6.65
N LEU A 39 11.76 14.17 7.44
CA LEU A 39 12.12 15.50 7.92
C LEU A 39 11.97 15.53 9.44
N GLU A 40 13.03 15.91 10.14
CA GLU A 40 13.01 16.16 11.58
C GLU A 40 13.48 17.59 11.84
N ILE A 41 12.88 18.27 12.83
CA ILE A 41 13.24 19.65 13.16
C ILE A 41 14.34 19.61 14.21
N ALA A 42 15.56 19.95 13.82
CA ALA A 42 16.70 20.02 14.73
C ALA A 42 16.62 21.23 15.66
N LYS A 43 16.10 22.36 15.17
CA LYS A 43 15.99 23.60 15.94
C LYS A 43 14.90 24.52 15.40
N VAL A 44 14.23 25.25 16.29
CA VAL A 44 13.35 26.37 15.95
C VAL A 44 13.91 27.65 16.52
N THR A 45 14.01 28.67 15.67
CA THR A 45 14.36 30.02 16.10
C THR A 45 13.25 30.99 15.71
N LEU A 46 12.60 31.59 16.71
CA LEU A 46 11.64 32.67 16.51
C LEU A 46 12.36 34.01 16.60
N PHE A 47 12.22 34.83 15.56
CA PHE A 47 12.61 36.23 15.54
C PHE A 47 11.37 37.12 15.37
N ASP A 48 11.48 38.40 15.73
CA ASP A 48 10.43 39.39 15.45
C ASP A 48 10.06 39.49 13.95
N THR A 49 10.96 39.09 13.05
CA THR A 49 10.82 39.27 11.60
C THR A 49 10.58 37.98 10.82
N LYS A 50 10.92 36.83 11.39
CA LYS A 50 10.83 35.51 10.72
C LYS A 50 10.84 34.38 11.75
N THR A 51 10.33 33.23 11.35
CA THR A 51 10.58 31.95 12.04
C THR A 51 11.53 31.13 11.18
N VAL A 52 12.52 30.49 11.80
CA VAL A 52 13.47 29.60 11.11
C VAL A 52 13.35 28.21 11.71
N LEU A 53 13.17 27.21 10.84
CA LEU A 53 13.30 25.79 11.19
C LEU A 53 14.59 25.27 10.59
N ASP A 54 15.51 24.78 11.42
CA ASP A 54 16.66 24.00 10.98
C ASP A 54 16.19 22.54 10.87
N ILE A 55 16.32 21.97 9.67
CA ILE A 55 15.77 20.66 9.30
C ILE A 55 16.90 19.67 9.05
N ASP A 56 16.78 18.50 9.68
CA ASP A 56 17.56 17.31 9.37
C ASP A 56 16.69 16.38 8.51
N ALA A 57 17.12 16.12 7.28
CA ALA A 57 16.40 15.30 6.33
C ALA A 57 17.06 13.92 6.16
N TYR A 58 16.24 12.87 6.21
CA TYR A 58 16.66 11.47 6.12
C TYR A 58 15.85 10.73 5.06
N PHE A 59 16.45 10.41 3.92
CA PHE A 59 15.74 9.71 2.86
C PHE A 59 16.66 8.85 2.00
N ARG A 60 16.08 7.98 1.16
CA ARG A 60 16.86 6.98 0.41
C ARG A 60 17.92 7.67 -0.47
N PRO A 61 19.19 7.23 -0.44
CA PRO A 61 20.24 7.78 -1.30
C PRO A 61 19.82 7.85 -2.77
N GLY A 62 20.08 8.98 -3.43
CA GLY A 62 19.74 9.20 -4.83
C GLY A 62 18.22 9.29 -5.14
N SER A 63 17.36 9.24 -4.12
CA SER A 63 15.95 9.66 -4.24
C SER A 63 15.82 11.16 -3.98
N TRP A 64 14.66 11.76 -4.19
CA TRP A 64 14.44 13.19 -3.97
C TRP A 64 13.38 13.46 -2.91
N ILE A 65 13.49 14.63 -2.28
CA ILE A 65 12.45 15.28 -1.48
C ILE A 65 12.11 16.63 -2.13
N LYS A 66 10.96 17.19 -1.77
CA LYS A 66 10.50 18.49 -2.26
C LYS A 66 9.77 19.22 -1.13
N ILE A 67 9.96 20.53 -1.04
CA ILE A 67 9.19 21.43 -0.17
C ILE A 67 8.48 22.43 -1.08
N ALA A 68 7.16 22.46 -1.01
CA ALA A 68 6.31 23.32 -1.81
C ALA A 68 6.32 24.76 -1.29
N SER A 69 6.17 25.72 -2.20
CA SER A 69 6.14 27.14 -1.82
C SER A 69 4.85 27.57 -1.10
N ASP A 70 3.84 26.70 -1.03
CA ASP A 70 2.63 26.89 -0.25
C ASP A 70 2.71 26.29 1.16
N SER A 71 3.89 25.81 1.60
CA SER A 71 4.13 25.38 2.98
C SER A 71 3.81 26.47 4.01
N TYR A 72 3.33 26.06 5.19
CA TYR A 72 2.99 26.98 6.26
C TYR A 72 3.15 26.38 7.65
N LEU A 73 3.29 27.27 8.64
CA LEU A 73 3.12 26.95 10.05
C LEU A 73 1.69 27.29 10.46
N LEU A 74 1.03 26.42 11.21
CA LEU A 74 -0.30 26.67 11.76
C LEU A 74 -0.19 26.88 13.28
N ALA A 75 -0.52 28.08 13.74
CA ALA A 75 -0.57 28.39 15.18
C ALA A 75 -1.84 29.19 15.50
N ASP A 76 -2.60 28.74 16.50
CA ASP A 76 -3.87 29.34 16.94
C ASP A 76 -4.87 29.58 15.78
N GLY A 77 -4.93 28.65 14.83
CA GLY A 77 -5.81 28.70 13.66
C GLY A 77 -5.35 29.67 12.55
N LYS A 78 -4.18 30.31 12.69
CA LYS A 78 -3.60 31.19 11.68
C LYS A 78 -2.44 30.50 10.94
N LYS A 79 -2.47 30.57 9.60
CA LYS A 79 -1.36 30.14 8.73
C LYS A 79 -0.27 31.22 8.68
N TYR A 80 0.98 30.79 8.77
CA TYR A 80 2.20 31.60 8.64
C TYR A 80 3.02 31.01 7.50
N MET A 81 3.03 31.70 6.35
CA MET A 81 3.52 31.10 5.10
C MET A 81 5.04 30.99 5.07
N ILE A 82 5.55 29.99 4.34
CA ILE A 82 6.96 29.91 3.99
C ILE A 82 7.32 31.11 3.11
N ARG A 83 8.57 31.57 3.25
CA ARG A 83 9.13 32.68 2.49
C ARG A 83 10.33 32.25 1.66
N ASP A 84 11.15 31.36 2.20
CA ASP A 84 12.41 30.96 1.57
C ASP A 84 12.95 29.64 2.16
N GLY A 85 13.90 29.02 1.45
CA GLY A 85 14.69 27.89 1.89
C GLY A 85 16.19 28.18 1.79
N GLU A 86 16.97 27.91 2.83
CA GLU A 86 18.45 27.98 2.77
C GLU A 86 19.00 26.57 2.65
N GLY A 87 19.69 26.27 1.55
CA GLY A 87 20.19 24.91 1.27
C GLY A 87 19.17 24.00 0.57
N ILE A 88 17.96 24.51 0.30
CA ILE A 88 16.94 23.85 -0.52
C ILE A 88 16.17 24.90 -1.34
N ASP A 89 15.93 24.61 -2.62
CA ASP A 89 15.10 25.47 -3.47
C ASP A 89 13.63 25.01 -3.39
N LEU A 90 12.72 25.93 -3.05
CA LEU A 90 11.29 25.64 -3.01
C LEU A 90 10.78 25.23 -4.39
N ASP A 91 9.75 24.38 -4.39
CA ASP A 91 9.12 23.77 -5.57
C ASP A 91 10.02 22.87 -6.45
N SER A 92 11.30 22.74 -6.11
CA SER A 92 12.30 21.99 -6.87
C SER A 92 12.61 20.64 -6.23
N LEU A 93 13.03 19.67 -7.04
CA LEU A 93 13.46 18.36 -6.55
C LEU A 93 14.84 18.49 -5.89
N PHE A 94 14.92 18.22 -4.60
CA PHE A 94 16.17 18.11 -3.85
C PHE A 94 16.61 16.65 -3.82
N TRP A 95 17.68 16.31 -4.54
CA TRP A 95 18.19 14.95 -4.63
C TRP A 95 19.10 14.63 -3.44
N MET A 96 18.78 13.56 -2.72
CA MET A 96 19.49 13.16 -1.53
C MET A 96 20.91 12.69 -1.83
N PRO A 97 21.90 13.08 -1.01
CA PRO A 97 23.27 12.62 -1.14
C PRO A 97 23.40 11.12 -0.86
N GLN A 98 24.59 10.56 -1.11
CA GLN A 98 24.85 9.14 -0.89
C GLN A 98 24.76 8.71 0.58
N SER A 99 24.92 9.64 1.52
CA SER A 99 24.64 9.40 2.95
C SER A 99 23.16 9.13 3.21
N GLY A 100 22.27 9.64 2.37
CA GLY A 100 20.83 9.70 2.66
C GLY A 100 20.45 10.78 3.67
N GLU A 101 21.40 11.66 4.04
CA GLU A 101 21.24 12.68 5.09
C GLU A 101 21.60 14.06 4.53
N ALA A 102 20.75 15.06 4.79
CA ALA A 102 20.99 16.45 4.40
C ALA A 102 20.46 17.43 5.45
N GLU A 103 21.07 18.61 5.52
CA GLU A 103 20.66 19.69 6.42
C GLU A 103 20.28 20.92 5.58
N PHE A 104 19.17 21.57 5.92
CA PHE A 104 18.74 22.83 5.32
C PHE A 104 17.85 23.61 6.28
N LYS A 105 17.50 24.85 5.93
CA LYS A 105 16.59 25.67 6.72
C LYS A 105 15.37 26.08 5.94
N LEU A 106 14.25 26.15 6.64
CA LEU A 106 13.00 26.69 6.12
C LEU A 106 12.67 27.98 6.86
N ILE A 107 12.40 29.05 6.10
CA ILE A 107 12.17 30.39 6.63
C ILE A 107 10.70 30.76 6.42
N PHE A 108 9.99 31.04 7.50
CA PHE A 108 8.57 31.39 7.51
C PHE A 108 8.33 32.83 7.96
N GLU A 109 7.08 33.28 7.77
CA GLU A 109 6.53 34.42 8.48
C GLU A 109 6.75 34.31 10.01
N PRO A 110 6.95 35.44 10.71
CA PRO A 110 7.23 35.42 12.14
C PRO A 110 6.04 34.89 12.93
N LEU A 111 6.27 33.83 13.70
CA LEU A 111 5.38 33.45 14.79
C LEU A 111 5.55 34.44 15.94
N PRO A 112 4.49 34.75 16.71
CA PRO A 112 4.62 35.46 17.96
C PRO A 112 5.67 34.80 18.87
N ILE A 113 6.51 35.60 19.52
CA ILE A 113 7.58 35.08 20.39
C ILE A 113 7.05 34.21 21.56
N GLU A 114 5.80 34.46 21.98
CA GLU A 114 5.09 33.73 23.03
C GLU A 114 4.38 32.46 22.50
N THR A 115 4.53 32.12 21.22
CA THR A 115 3.94 30.89 20.67
C THR A 115 4.46 29.69 21.47
N ALA A 116 3.52 28.95 22.05
CA ALA A 116 3.79 27.75 22.83
C ALA A 116 3.88 26.50 21.95
N LYS A 117 3.07 26.43 20.88
CA LYS A 117 3.05 25.31 19.94
C LYS A 117 2.59 25.74 18.54
N PHE A 118 2.95 24.96 17.53
CA PHE A 118 2.48 25.11 16.14
C PHE A 118 2.53 23.77 15.39
N ASP A 119 1.90 23.69 14.23
CA ASP A 119 2.04 22.57 13.28
C ASP A 119 2.86 23.04 12.07
N PHE A 120 3.63 22.14 11.46
CA PHE A 120 4.23 22.34 10.15
C PHE A 120 3.45 21.53 9.11
N ILE A 121 2.99 22.21 8.06
CA ILE A 121 2.25 21.63 6.94
C ILE A 121 2.97 22.01 5.65
N GLU A 122 3.49 21.03 4.92
CA GLU A 122 4.23 21.28 3.67
C GLU A 122 3.30 21.71 2.53
N SER A 123 2.11 21.12 2.43
CA SER A 123 1.00 21.60 1.62
C SER A 123 -0.28 20.89 2.07
N ASP A 124 -1.43 21.35 1.59
CA ASP A 124 -2.75 20.77 1.90
C ASP A 124 -2.99 19.43 1.16
N CYS A 125 -2.01 18.92 0.40
CA CYS A 125 -2.11 17.63 -0.28
C CYS A 125 -2.03 16.44 0.70
N ASP A 126 -2.58 15.29 0.31
CA ASP A 126 -2.74 14.12 1.18
C ASP A 126 -1.40 13.52 1.65
N ASP A 127 -0.45 13.34 0.73
CA ASP A 127 0.86 12.72 0.95
C ASP A 127 1.98 13.71 1.30
N CYS A 128 1.65 14.99 1.43
CA CYS A 128 2.56 16.06 1.82
C CYS A 128 3.04 15.90 3.27
N PHE A 129 4.27 16.36 3.57
CA PHE A 129 4.87 16.24 4.90
C PHE A 129 4.11 17.07 5.94
N LYS A 130 3.81 16.47 7.09
CA LYS A 130 3.09 17.11 8.19
C LYS A 130 3.68 16.70 9.54
N ILE A 131 3.94 17.69 10.39
CA ILE A 131 4.41 17.51 11.77
C ILE A 131 3.49 18.32 12.67
N TYR A 132 2.79 17.64 13.58
CA TYR A 132 1.74 18.22 14.41
C TYR A 132 2.18 18.39 15.86
N GLY A 133 1.73 19.48 16.46
CA GLY A 133 1.92 19.80 17.86
C GLY A 133 3.39 19.99 18.23
N ILE A 134 4.14 20.76 17.44
CA ILE A 134 5.54 21.11 17.73
C ILE A 134 5.55 22.07 18.92
N HIS A 135 6.12 21.63 20.04
CA HIS A 135 6.20 22.39 21.28
C HIS A 135 7.45 23.27 21.32
N LEU A 136 7.26 24.54 21.71
CA LEU A 136 8.32 25.53 21.87
C LEU A 136 8.66 25.83 23.33
N GLU A 137 8.25 24.95 24.23
CA GLU A 137 8.58 25.01 25.65
C GLU A 137 9.37 23.76 26.01
N ASP A 138 10.30 23.85 26.96
CA ASP A 138 11.14 22.73 27.39
C ASP A 138 10.39 21.74 28.31
N GLN A 139 9.11 21.50 28.00
CA GLN A 139 8.24 20.61 28.73
C GLN A 139 7.87 19.43 27.84
N ARG A 140 7.95 18.23 28.40
CA ARG A 140 7.40 17.02 27.77
C ARG A 140 5.93 17.23 27.42
N VAL A 141 5.48 16.59 26.35
CA VAL A 141 4.06 16.61 25.97
C VAL A 141 3.24 16.07 27.15
N PRO A 142 2.29 16.85 27.70
CA PRO A 142 1.49 16.39 28.83
C PRO A 142 0.55 15.28 28.37
N LEU A 143 0.65 14.11 29.01
CA LEU A 143 -0.17 12.95 28.73
C LEU A 143 -1.19 12.69 29.85
N PRO A 144 -2.40 12.22 29.52
CA PRO A 144 -3.35 11.79 30.54
C PRO A 144 -2.79 10.60 31.32
N GLY A 145 -3.18 10.48 32.59
CA GLY A 145 -2.95 9.26 33.35
C GLY A 145 -3.67 8.09 32.69
N ILE A 146 -2.98 6.95 32.58
CA ILE A 146 -3.52 5.74 31.97
C ILE A 146 -4.38 5.03 33.02
N PRO A 147 -5.66 4.70 32.72
CA PRO A 147 -6.52 4.01 33.67
C PRO A 147 -5.99 2.62 34.01
N ASP A 148 -6.20 2.18 35.26
CA ASP A 148 -5.73 0.89 35.78
C ASP A 148 -6.16 -0.30 34.90
N GLU A 149 -7.29 -0.21 34.19
CA GLU A 149 -7.75 -1.29 33.31
C GLU A 149 -6.79 -1.59 32.15
N PHE A 150 -5.96 -0.63 31.74
CA PHE A 150 -4.99 -0.72 30.65
C PHE A 150 -3.55 -1.03 31.11
N THR A 151 -3.28 -0.95 32.41
CA THR A 151 -1.93 -1.13 32.99
C THR A 151 -1.83 -2.33 33.91
N ARG A 152 -2.97 -2.84 34.41
CA ARG A 152 -3.00 -4.07 35.21
C ARG A 152 -2.55 -5.27 34.39
N GLU A 153 -2.05 -6.30 35.07
CA GLU A 153 -1.82 -7.58 34.43
C GLU A 153 -3.14 -8.18 33.91
N HIS A 154 -3.10 -8.68 32.68
CA HIS A 154 -4.24 -9.33 32.04
C HIS A 154 -4.16 -10.84 32.19
N PRO A 155 -5.30 -11.54 32.33
CA PRO A 155 -5.31 -12.99 32.31
C PRO A 155 -4.71 -13.53 31.01
N VAL A 156 -3.93 -14.59 31.12
CA VAL A 156 -3.46 -15.34 29.96
C VAL A 156 -4.65 -15.99 29.27
N GLU A 157 -4.68 -15.94 27.93
CA GLU A 157 -5.65 -16.66 27.10
C GLU A 157 -5.33 -18.17 27.04
N ALA A 158 -5.27 -18.80 28.21
CA ALA A 158 -4.94 -20.21 28.36
C ALA A 158 -6.03 -21.10 27.75
N ASN A 159 -5.62 -22.05 26.91
CA ASN A 159 -6.51 -22.96 26.17
C ASN A 159 -7.47 -22.26 25.19
N PHE A 160 -7.14 -21.04 24.76
CA PHE A 160 -7.84 -20.42 23.66
C PHE A 160 -7.73 -21.30 22.40
N GLN A 161 -8.84 -21.42 21.68
CA GLN A 161 -8.90 -22.01 20.36
C GLN A 161 -9.87 -21.18 19.53
N ALA A 162 -9.39 -20.66 18.40
CA ALA A 162 -10.20 -19.88 17.49
C ALA A 162 -11.31 -20.73 16.88
N GLN A 163 -12.41 -20.06 16.53
CA GLN A 163 -13.52 -20.64 15.80
C GLN A 163 -13.96 -19.66 14.72
N LEU A 164 -14.40 -20.20 13.58
CA LEU A 164 -15.10 -19.42 12.58
C LEU A 164 -16.49 -19.08 13.12
N GLN A 165 -16.74 -17.80 13.35
CA GLN A 165 -18.02 -17.28 13.81
C GLN A 165 -18.20 -15.86 13.27
N LYS A 166 -19.35 -15.57 12.68
CA LYS A 166 -19.74 -14.21 12.33
C LYS A 166 -20.27 -13.48 13.57
N GLY A 167 -19.81 -12.26 13.80
CA GLY A 167 -20.31 -11.39 14.86
C GLY A 167 -19.73 -9.99 14.79
N GLU A 168 -20.20 -9.11 15.67
CA GLU A 168 -19.75 -7.71 15.72
C GLU A 168 -18.56 -7.58 16.69
N ALA A 169 -17.40 -7.20 16.18
CA ALA A 169 -16.27 -6.83 17.02
C ALA A 169 -16.41 -5.37 17.44
N HIS A 170 -16.49 -5.11 18.75
CA HIS A 170 -16.56 -3.75 19.31
C HIS A 170 -15.15 -3.26 19.65
N VAL A 171 -14.81 -2.06 19.19
CA VAL A 171 -13.52 -1.42 19.48
C VAL A 171 -13.72 -0.02 20.03
N SER A 172 -13.12 0.24 21.20
CA SER A 172 -13.18 1.54 21.88
C SER A 172 -11.82 1.93 22.43
N GLY A 173 -11.59 3.22 22.66
CA GLY A 173 -10.24 3.66 23.01
C GLY A 173 -10.01 5.15 23.03
N LYS A 174 -8.71 5.50 23.06
CA LYS A 174 -8.26 6.89 23.05
C LYS A 174 -6.92 7.05 22.33
N ILE A 175 -6.81 8.05 21.47
CA ILE A 175 -5.54 8.51 20.92
C ILE A 175 -4.98 9.58 21.87
N MET A 176 -3.90 9.25 22.58
CA MET A 176 -3.18 10.18 23.45
C MET A 176 -2.35 11.12 22.58
N GLY A 177 -2.47 12.43 22.83
CA GLY A 177 -1.91 13.41 21.91
C GLY A 177 -2.68 13.48 20.58
N TYR A 178 -3.99 13.19 20.58
CA TYR A 178 -4.77 13.40 19.37
C TYR A 178 -4.74 14.87 18.95
N VAL A 179 -4.37 15.11 17.70
CA VAL A 179 -4.52 16.40 17.03
C VAL A 179 -5.63 16.21 16.00
N PRO A 180 -6.69 17.04 15.99
CA PRO A 180 -7.72 16.96 14.96
C PRO A 180 -7.12 17.11 13.57
N MET A 181 -7.04 16.01 12.83
CA MET A 181 -6.62 15.99 11.44
C MET A 181 -7.85 16.10 10.53
N HIS A 182 -7.67 16.58 9.31
CA HIS A 182 -8.73 16.56 8.29
C HIS A 182 -9.07 15.14 7.79
N GLU A 183 -8.41 14.12 8.33
CA GLU A 183 -8.50 12.73 7.90
C GLU A 183 -9.56 11.92 8.64
N LYS A 184 -10.16 10.97 7.90
CA LYS A 184 -11.17 10.06 8.43
C LYS A 184 -10.52 8.76 8.86
N TYR A 185 -10.65 8.42 10.13
CA TYR A 185 -10.26 7.12 10.64
C TYR A 185 -11.35 6.09 10.34
N GLU A 186 -10.92 4.87 10.04
CA GLU A 186 -11.80 3.72 9.84
C GLU A 186 -11.20 2.48 10.52
N LEU A 187 -12.08 1.55 10.87
CA LEU A 187 -11.72 0.17 11.15
C LEU A 187 -11.64 -0.58 9.82
N TYR A 188 -10.56 -1.31 9.57
CA TYR A 188 -10.39 -2.14 8.37
C TYR A 188 -10.30 -3.61 8.72
N TYR A 189 -11.08 -4.42 8.02
CA TYR A 189 -11.05 -5.87 8.13
C TYR A 189 -10.86 -6.49 6.75
N LEU A 190 -9.90 -7.41 6.66
CA LEU A 190 -9.68 -8.22 5.46
C LEU A 190 -10.24 -9.60 5.76
N ASN A 191 -11.32 -9.97 5.07
CA ASN A 191 -12.00 -11.24 5.29
C ASN A 191 -11.16 -12.40 4.74
N PRO A 192 -10.62 -13.31 5.58
CA PRO A 192 -9.82 -14.43 5.11
C PRO A 192 -10.63 -15.51 4.36
N ILE A 193 -11.97 -15.45 4.42
CA ILE A 193 -12.84 -16.38 3.69
C ILE A 193 -12.95 -16.00 2.22
N THR A 194 -13.14 -14.72 1.92
CA THR A 194 -13.48 -14.23 0.56
C THR A 194 -12.40 -13.34 -0.06
N GLY A 195 -11.46 -12.84 0.74
CA GLY A 195 -10.49 -11.84 0.32
C GLY A 195 -11.11 -10.46 0.08
N THR A 196 -12.34 -10.25 0.58
CA THR A 196 -13.04 -8.96 0.54
C THR A 196 -12.55 -8.08 1.68
N VAL A 197 -12.35 -6.80 1.38
CA VAL A 197 -11.98 -5.78 2.37
C VAL A 197 -13.23 -5.01 2.76
N THR A 198 -13.52 -4.94 4.06
CA THR A 198 -14.59 -4.09 4.62
C THR A 198 -13.98 -3.00 5.50
N SER A 199 -14.69 -1.89 5.60
CA SER A 199 -14.29 -0.77 6.44
C SER A 199 -15.48 -0.10 7.08
N GLU A 200 -15.34 0.29 8.34
CA GLU A 200 -16.35 1.01 9.11
C GLU A 200 -15.78 2.33 9.63
N PRO A 201 -16.51 3.46 9.52
CA PRO A 201 -16.04 4.73 10.07
C PRO A 201 -15.72 4.64 11.56
N LEU A 202 -14.64 5.31 11.97
CA LEU A 202 -14.22 5.44 13.36
C LEU A 202 -14.17 6.92 13.75
N PRO A 203 -15.29 7.51 14.23
CA PRO A 203 -15.29 8.89 14.68
C PRO A 203 -14.37 9.08 15.90
N ILE A 204 -13.43 10.02 15.79
CA ILE A 204 -12.56 10.42 16.90
C ILE A 204 -13.10 11.72 17.51
N HIS A 205 -13.37 11.72 18.81
CA HIS A 205 -13.79 12.91 19.53
C HIS A 205 -12.62 13.88 19.73
N PRO A 206 -12.88 15.19 19.96
CA PRO A 206 -11.81 16.18 20.15
C PRO A 206 -10.82 15.86 21.28
N ASP A 207 -11.23 15.06 22.27
CA ASP A 207 -10.36 14.62 23.36
C ASP A 207 -9.54 13.36 23.01
N GLY A 208 -9.66 12.85 21.78
CA GLY A 208 -9.01 11.66 21.26
C GLY A 208 -9.77 10.36 21.50
N SER A 209 -10.89 10.37 22.23
CA SER A 209 -11.66 9.14 22.49
C SER A 209 -12.43 8.66 21.25
N PHE A 210 -12.64 7.35 21.13
CA PHE A 210 -13.36 6.75 20.00
C PHE A 210 -14.07 5.46 20.39
N SER A 211 -15.08 5.09 19.60
CA SER A 211 -15.76 3.80 19.66
C SER A 211 -16.43 3.49 18.32
N SER A 212 -16.30 2.26 17.84
CA SER A 212 -17.03 1.76 16.67
C SER A 212 -17.10 0.22 16.70
N SER A 213 -17.72 -0.36 15.69
CA SER A 213 -17.86 -1.80 15.51
C SER A 213 -17.58 -2.18 14.06
N ILE A 214 -17.18 -3.44 13.86
CA ILE A 214 -17.02 -4.03 12.53
C ILE A 214 -17.40 -5.50 12.55
N THR A 215 -18.11 -5.96 11.52
CA THR A 215 -18.43 -7.38 11.35
C THR A 215 -17.17 -8.18 11.02
N VAL A 216 -16.88 -9.20 11.82
CA VAL A 216 -15.78 -10.15 11.61
C VAL A 216 -16.29 -11.60 11.56
N TYR A 217 -15.49 -12.52 11.03
CA TYR A 217 -15.89 -13.92 10.79
C TYR A 217 -15.07 -14.95 11.59
N SER A 218 -14.17 -14.45 12.43
CA SER A 218 -13.39 -15.21 13.40
C SER A 218 -12.75 -14.22 14.38
N PRO A 219 -12.16 -14.68 15.49
CA PRO A 219 -11.07 -13.96 16.12
C PRO A 219 -10.05 -13.57 15.05
N THR A 220 -9.62 -12.31 15.03
CA THR A 220 -8.81 -11.79 13.92
C THR A 220 -8.06 -10.52 14.31
N GLN A 221 -7.19 -10.04 13.43
CA GLN A 221 -6.63 -8.70 13.49
C GLN A 221 -7.45 -7.76 12.60
N ILE A 222 -7.82 -6.60 13.13
CA ILE A 222 -8.29 -5.47 12.32
C ILE A 222 -7.27 -4.33 12.38
N LEU A 223 -7.33 -3.43 11.41
CA LEU A 223 -6.50 -2.22 11.39
C LEU A 223 -7.34 -1.01 11.82
N ILE A 224 -6.71 -0.11 12.58
CA ILE A 224 -7.22 1.23 12.85
C ILE A 224 -6.35 2.17 12.05
N SER A 225 -6.92 2.86 11.07
CA SER A 225 -6.13 3.64 10.12
C SER A 225 -6.92 4.79 9.54
N ASP A 226 -6.23 5.86 9.16
CA ASP A 226 -6.78 6.94 8.34
C ASP A 226 -6.45 6.77 6.83
N ARG A 227 -5.90 5.60 6.47
CA ARG A 227 -5.36 5.21 5.15
C ARG A 227 -4.21 6.05 4.61
N LYS A 228 -3.81 7.11 5.30
CA LYS A 228 -2.84 8.08 4.78
C LYS A 228 -1.63 8.25 5.69
N LEU A 229 -1.86 8.67 6.93
CA LEU A 229 -0.81 9.12 7.85
C LEU A 229 -0.54 8.08 8.94
N PHE A 230 -1.56 7.33 9.34
CA PHE A 230 -1.48 6.45 10.51
C PHE A 230 -2.17 5.12 10.26
N THR A 231 -1.51 4.04 10.66
CA THR A 231 -2.09 2.70 10.74
C THR A 231 -1.55 1.96 11.96
N THR A 232 -2.44 1.45 12.79
CA THR A 232 -2.12 0.47 13.83
C THR A 232 -3.08 -0.72 13.74
N SER A 233 -2.89 -1.71 14.60
CA SER A 233 -3.72 -2.91 14.58
C SER A 233 -4.13 -3.34 15.98
N ILE A 234 -5.25 -4.06 16.05
CA ILE A 234 -5.76 -4.66 17.29
C ILE A 234 -6.39 -6.02 16.95
N ARG A 235 -6.15 -7.01 17.81
CA ARG A 235 -6.84 -8.30 17.75
C ARG A 235 -8.17 -8.20 18.44
N VAL A 236 -9.20 -8.67 17.76
CA VAL A 236 -10.60 -8.62 18.16
C VAL A 236 -11.25 -9.99 17.99
N ALA A 237 -12.45 -10.16 18.53
CA ALA A 237 -13.25 -11.36 18.32
C ALA A 237 -14.74 -11.02 18.12
N PRO A 238 -15.50 -11.91 17.46
CA PRO A 238 -16.95 -11.77 17.30
C PRO A 238 -17.65 -11.57 18.64
N ASP A 239 -18.51 -10.56 18.72
CA ASP A 239 -19.35 -10.23 19.87
C ASP A 239 -18.56 -9.93 21.16
N GLN A 240 -17.31 -9.49 21.02
CA GLN A 240 -16.42 -9.07 22.11
C GLN A 240 -16.03 -7.60 21.99
N GLU A 241 -15.69 -6.98 23.12
CA GLU A 241 -15.11 -5.64 23.17
C GLU A 241 -13.60 -5.71 23.40
N SER A 242 -12.82 -5.09 22.51
CA SER A 242 -11.37 -4.91 22.65
C SER A 242 -11.06 -3.43 22.70
N LYS A 243 -10.18 -3.01 23.61
CA LYS A 243 -9.89 -1.59 23.83
C LYS A 243 -8.42 -1.27 23.57
N VAL A 244 -8.14 -0.08 23.03
CA VAL A 244 -6.76 0.38 22.83
C VAL A 244 -6.58 1.88 23.12
N TRP A 245 -5.53 2.21 23.86
CA TRP A 245 -5.00 3.56 23.99
C TRP A 245 -3.73 3.67 23.15
N ILE A 246 -3.70 4.61 22.20
CA ILE A 246 -2.61 4.79 21.24
C ILE A 246 -1.79 6.00 21.67
N ASN A 247 -0.48 5.86 21.79
CA ASN A 247 0.41 6.88 22.33
C ASN A 247 1.21 7.60 21.22
N PHE A 248 0.59 8.57 20.55
CA PHE A 248 1.23 9.30 19.45
C PHE A 248 2.57 9.96 19.85
N PRO A 249 2.69 10.63 21.01
CA PRO A 249 3.98 11.19 21.44
C PRO A 249 5.07 10.14 21.62
N GLU A 250 4.76 8.93 22.09
CA GLU A 250 5.77 7.86 22.13
C GLU A 250 6.15 7.38 20.74
N MET A 251 5.18 7.16 19.85
CA MET A 251 5.45 6.72 18.48
C MET A 251 6.31 7.72 17.71
N TYR A 252 6.06 9.02 17.90
CA TYR A 252 6.90 10.07 17.32
C TYR A 252 8.31 10.06 17.92
N ARG A 253 8.42 9.99 19.26
CA ARG A 253 9.71 9.96 19.96
C ARG A 253 10.54 8.73 19.57
N SER A 254 9.96 7.53 19.57
CA SER A 254 10.65 6.28 19.26
C SER A 254 11.11 6.21 17.80
N GLY A 255 10.35 6.79 16.87
CA GLY A 255 10.69 6.84 15.44
C GLY A 255 11.69 7.94 15.06
N SER A 256 11.81 9.00 15.87
CA SER A 256 12.72 10.13 15.60
C SER A 256 14.18 9.76 15.85
N ARG A 257 15.07 10.11 14.93
CA ARG A 257 16.53 9.98 15.11
C ARG A 257 17.07 10.95 16.15
N LEU A 258 16.44 12.12 16.29
CA LEU A 258 16.82 13.15 17.25
C LEU A 258 16.33 12.87 18.67
N LEU A 259 15.17 12.22 18.83
CA LEU A 259 14.48 12.10 20.12
C LEU A 259 14.43 10.67 20.70
N LYS A 260 14.78 9.63 19.93
CA LYS A 260 14.69 8.22 20.38
C LYS A 260 15.49 7.88 21.65
N ASP A 261 16.51 8.68 21.97
CA ASP A 261 17.36 8.48 23.16
C ASP A 261 16.84 9.25 24.39
N GLU A 262 15.85 10.13 24.22
CA GLU A 262 15.15 10.79 25.33
C GLU A 262 14.33 9.77 26.15
N PRO A 263 14.03 10.07 27.43
CA PRO A 263 13.14 9.22 28.22
C PRO A 263 11.84 8.88 27.48
N SER A 264 11.36 7.65 27.64
CA SER A 264 10.13 7.15 27.00
C SER A 264 8.86 7.67 27.69
N TYR A 265 7.79 7.88 26.90
CA TYR A 265 6.43 8.18 27.38
C TYR A 265 5.66 6.91 27.80
N GLY A 266 6.33 5.75 27.81
CA GLY A 266 5.76 4.43 28.08
C GLY A 266 5.62 3.62 26.79
N ASN A 267 4.64 2.73 26.72
CA ASN A 267 4.40 1.93 25.51
C ASN A 267 3.72 2.77 24.41
N GLU A 268 3.93 2.37 23.15
CA GLU A 268 3.25 2.95 21.97
C GLU A 268 1.74 2.67 21.98
N ALA A 269 1.31 1.58 22.62
CA ALA A 269 -0.09 1.27 22.83
C ALA A 269 -0.33 0.53 24.16
N TYR A 270 -1.55 0.67 24.69
CA TYR A 270 -2.04 -0.03 25.87
C TYR A 270 -3.38 -0.66 25.56
N PHE A 271 -3.63 -1.87 26.05
CA PHE A 271 -4.82 -2.65 25.69
C PHE A 271 -5.65 -3.01 26.91
N SER A 272 -6.98 -3.11 26.72
CA SER A 272 -7.93 -3.61 27.74
C SER A 272 -9.05 -4.37 27.02
N GLY A 273 -9.95 -5.00 27.78
CA GLY A 273 -11.02 -5.85 27.22
C GLY A 273 -10.52 -7.22 26.76
N TYR A 274 -11.20 -7.77 25.76
CA TYR A 274 -10.87 -9.06 25.15
C TYR A 274 -9.52 -8.99 24.43
N PHE A 275 -8.72 -10.05 24.53
CA PHE A 275 -7.35 -10.11 24.00
C PHE A 275 -6.39 -9.03 24.53
N ALA A 276 -6.66 -8.39 25.66
CA ALA A 276 -5.77 -7.37 26.19
C ALA A 276 -4.36 -7.91 26.48
N GLY A 277 -4.24 -9.11 27.04
CA GLY A 277 -2.96 -9.78 27.27
C GLY A 277 -2.25 -10.09 25.95
N LEU A 278 -2.99 -10.67 24.99
CA LEU A 278 -2.44 -11.03 23.69
C LEU A 278 -1.94 -9.83 22.88
N ASN A 279 -2.75 -8.76 22.83
CA ASN A 279 -2.38 -7.53 22.14
C ASN A 279 -1.17 -6.87 22.81
N THR A 280 -1.11 -6.87 24.15
CA THR A 280 0.02 -6.32 24.91
C THR A 280 1.32 -7.06 24.58
N ASP A 281 1.30 -8.40 24.63
CA ASP A 281 2.47 -9.21 24.34
C ASP A 281 2.97 -9.02 22.90
N LEU A 282 2.07 -9.04 21.92
CA LEU A 282 2.44 -8.91 20.49
C LEU A 282 2.83 -7.49 20.07
N ASN A 283 2.41 -6.47 20.83
CA ASN A 283 2.82 -5.08 20.62
C ASN A 283 4.22 -4.80 21.18
N ARG A 284 4.64 -5.49 22.26
CA ARG A 284 5.99 -5.35 22.85
C ARG A 284 7.11 -5.96 22.02
N VAL A 285 6.78 -6.89 21.12
CA VAL A 285 7.79 -7.62 20.35
C VAL A 285 8.25 -6.80 19.14
N VAL A 286 9.55 -6.47 19.14
CA VAL A 286 10.23 -5.81 18.03
C VAL A 286 10.42 -6.82 16.89
N ARG A 287 9.53 -6.76 15.89
CA ARG A 287 9.47 -7.76 14.80
C ARG A 287 10.75 -7.87 13.98
N SER A 288 11.51 -6.79 13.81
CA SER A 288 12.79 -6.82 13.09
C SER A 288 13.87 -7.65 13.80
N GLU A 289 13.80 -7.81 15.12
CA GLU A 289 14.74 -8.63 15.90
C GLU A 289 14.44 -10.13 15.80
N ILE A 290 13.15 -10.48 15.69
CA ILE A 290 12.71 -11.87 15.56
C ILE A 290 12.61 -12.34 14.10
N MET A 291 12.48 -11.44 13.13
CA MET A 291 12.41 -11.78 11.71
C MET A 291 13.44 -10.98 10.88
N PRO A 292 14.76 -11.15 11.13
CA PRO A 292 15.80 -10.38 10.47
C PRO A 292 16.12 -10.94 9.07
N PHE A 293 15.12 -11.12 8.21
CA PHE A 293 15.32 -11.60 6.84
C PHE A 293 15.83 -10.50 5.90
N ASP A 294 16.70 -9.60 6.35
CA ASP A 294 17.47 -8.77 5.43
C ASP A 294 18.59 -9.62 4.83
N VAL A 295 18.22 -10.32 3.76
CA VAL A 295 19.11 -11.24 3.08
C VAL A 295 19.98 -10.54 2.05
N THR A 296 19.72 -9.26 1.73
CA THR A 296 20.28 -8.61 0.53
C THR A 296 21.80 -8.55 0.51
N ASP A 297 22.44 -8.39 1.67
CA ASP A 297 23.91 -8.39 1.78
C ASP A 297 24.51 -9.77 1.99
N SER A 298 23.75 -10.70 2.58
CA SER A 298 24.26 -11.98 3.05
C SER A 298 24.23 -13.08 1.99
N VAL A 299 23.47 -12.91 0.91
CA VAL A 299 23.19 -13.99 -0.07
C VAL A 299 23.90 -13.85 -1.41
N ALA A 300 24.73 -12.81 -1.57
CA ALA A 300 25.40 -12.54 -2.84
C ALA A 300 26.30 -13.72 -3.29
N GLY A 301 25.91 -14.38 -4.38
CA GLY A 301 26.63 -15.50 -4.96
C GLY A 301 26.24 -16.89 -4.41
N MET A 302 25.25 -16.97 -3.53
CA MET A 302 24.68 -18.25 -3.11
C MET A 302 23.94 -18.94 -4.27
N ASN A 303 24.02 -20.26 -4.33
CA ASN A 303 23.09 -21.07 -5.10
C ASN A 303 21.78 -21.34 -4.32
N ALA A 304 20.80 -21.97 -4.95
CA ALA A 304 19.49 -22.21 -4.33
C ALA A 304 19.55 -23.08 -3.05
N ASN A 305 20.43 -24.09 -2.99
CA ASN A 305 20.59 -24.92 -1.79
C ASN A 305 21.20 -24.13 -0.62
N GLU A 306 22.20 -23.30 -0.92
CA GLU A 306 22.85 -22.44 0.08
C GLU A 306 21.86 -21.41 0.62
N TYR A 307 21.08 -20.77 -0.25
CA TYR A 307 20.03 -19.82 0.12
C TYR A 307 18.95 -20.47 0.99
N LYS A 308 18.44 -21.65 0.59
CA LYS A 308 17.46 -22.42 1.39
C LYS A 308 18.02 -22.77 2.77
N SER A 309 19.24 -23.27 2.81
CA SER A 309 19.89 -23.66 4.08
C SER A 309 20.13 -22.47 5.00
N PHE A 310 20.50 -21.32 4.43
CA PHE A 310 20.67 -20.07 5.17
C PHE A 310 19.35 -19.61 5.79
N LEU A 311 18.27 -19.55 5.01
CA LEU A 311 16.97 -19.13 5.52
C LEU A 311 16.38 -20.08 6.56
N LEU A 312 16.54 -21.41 6.38
CA LEU A 312 16.11 -22.39 7.38
C LEU A 312 16.88 -22.25 8.70
N LYS A 313 18.19 -21.96 8.64
CA LYS A 313 18.97 -21.68 9.84
C LYS A 313 18.49 -20.41 10.55
N GLU A 314 18.19 -19.35 9.80
CA GLU A 314 17.63 -18.13 10.40
C GLU A 314 16.24 -18.35 10.97
N PHE A 315 15.40 -19.16 10.32
CA PHE A 315 14.12 -19.60 10.86
C PHE A 315 14.28 -20.33 12.21
N ASP A 316 15.22 -21.27 12.33
CA ASP A 316 15.50 -21.98 13.58
C ASP A 316 16.00 -21.04 14.69
N ASN A 317 16.87 -20.08 14.32
CA ASN A 317 17.37 -19.07 15.26
C ASN A 317 16.24 -18.16 15.76
N SER A 318 15.39 -17.69 14.85
CA SER A 318 14.20 -16.89 15.17
C SER A 318 13.22 -17.65 16.04
N THR A 319 12.99 -18.92 15.77
CA THR A 319 12.11 -19.77 16.58
C THR A 319 12.62 -19.86 18.02
N LYS A 320 13.94 -20.05 18.22
CA LYS A 320 14.54 -20.05 19.57
C LYS A 320 14.39 -18.69 20.26
N ARG A 321 14.64 -17.59 19.55
CA ARG A 321 14.40 -16.23 20.10
C ARG A 321 12.97 -16.06 20.58
N ILE A 322 11.97 -16.54 19.81
CA ILE A 322 10.56 -16.48 20.20
C ILE A 322 10.28 -17.30 21.46
N GLU A 323 10.91 -18.48 21.62
CA GLU A 323 10.75 -19.29 22.82
C GLU A 323 11.29 -18.62 24.09
N ASP A 324 12.36 -17.83 23.95
CA ASP A 324 13.01 -17.11 25.06
C ASP A 324 12.25 -15.82 25.46
N LEU A 325 11.26 -15.37 24.68
CA LEU A 325 10.45 -14.20 25.02
C LEU A 325 9.58 -14.46 26.26
N ASP A 326 9.51 -13.46 27.14
CA ASP A 326 8.60 -13.44 28.29
C ASP A 326 7.21 -12.94 27.87
N ILE A 327 6.51 -13.80 27.12
CA ILE A 327 5.16 -13.58 26.60
C ILE A 327 4.35 -14.87 26.70
N GLN A 328 3.04 -14.76 26.58
CA GLN A 328 2.16 -15.91 26.72
C GLN A 328 2.28 -16.93 25.57
N PRO A 329 1.89 -18.20 25.80
CA PRO A 329 2.00 -19.27 24.79
C PRO A 329 1.28 -18.97 23.47
N LEU A 330 0.09 -18.36 23.51
CA LEU A 330 -0.66 -18.01 22.31
C LEU A 330 0.08 -16.95 21.46
N ALA A 331 0.71 -15.97 22.09
CA ALA A 331 1.54 -14.98 21.40
C ALA A 331 2.75 -15.65 20.71
N LYS A 332 3.45 -16.56 21.41
CA LYS A 332 4.55 -17.35 20.80
C LYS A 332 4.08 -18.17 19.60
N LYS A 333 2.91 -18.79 19.70
CA LYS A 333 2.29 -19.56 18.61
C LYS A 333 2.03 -18.69 17.38
N ILE A 334 1.43 -17.51 17.57
CA ILE A 334 1.16 -16.56 16.48
C ILE A 334 2.46 -16.06 15.85
N LEU A 335 3.48 -15.72 16.64
CA LEU A 335 4.77 -15.26 16.11
C LEU A 335 5.49 -16.34 15.30
N LYS A 336 5.40 -17.62 15.69
CA LYS A 336 5.95 -18.73 14.91
C LYS A 336 5.19 -18.95 13.60
N ALA A 337 3.87 -18.76 13.60
CA ALA A 337 3.08 -18.78 12.37
C ALA A 337 3.47 -17.61 11.45
N GLU A 338 3.57 -16.38 11.97
CA GLU A 338 4.09 -15.21 11.25
C GLU A 338 5.48 -15.51 10.63
N LEU A 339 6.37 -16.13 11.40
CA LEU A 339 7.70 -16.52 10.94
C LEU A 339 7.67 -17.56 9.81
N ALA A 340 6.75 -18.53 9.84
CA ALA A 340 6.58 -19.53 8.79
C ALA A 340 6.08 -18.91 7.48
N PHE A 341 5.11 -17.98 7.55
CA PHE A 341 4.66 -17.22 6.39
C PHE A 341 5.75 -16.30 5.83
N ALA A 342 6.53 -15.66 6.71
CA ALA A 342 7.67 -14.85 6.30
C ALA A 342 8.76 -15.69 5.62
N LEU A 343 9.05 -16.90 6.12
CA LEU A 343 9.95 -17.86 5.47
C LEU A 343 9.45 -18.21 4.06
N TYR A 344 8.16 -18.56 3.94
CA TYR A 344 7.52 -18.84 2.65
C TYR A 344 7.71 -17.67 1.66
N SER A 345 7.34 -16.45 2.08
CA SER A 345 7.47 -15.25 1.25
C SER A 345 8.92 -14.97 0.81
N ASN A 346 9.91 -15.24 1.67
CA ASN A 346 11.33 -15.05 1.34
C ASN A 346 11.91 -16.14 0.44
N MET A 347 11.44 -17.39 0.57
CA MET A 347 11.81 -18.49 -0.33
C MET A 347 11.26 -18.25 -1.73
N GLU A 348 10.01 -17.79 -1.86
CA GLU A 348 9.39 -17.48 -3.15
C GLU A 348 9.97 -16.24 -3.85
N ARG A 349 10.79 -15.46 -3.16
CA ARG A 349 11.50 -14.29 -3.70
C ARG A 349 13.02 -14.50 -3.82
N MET A 350 13.50 -15.75 -3.73
CA MET A 350 14.93 -16.08 -3.82
C MET A 350 15.61 -15.43 -5.02
N GLU A 351 15.02 -15.59 -6.21
CA GLU A 351 15.55 -15.07 -7.47
C GLU A 351 15.71 -13.54 -7.43
N TYR A 352 14.73 -12.84 -6.86
CA TYR A 352 14.76 -11.40 -6.68
C TYR A 352 15.88 -10.98 -5.73
N TYR A 353 15.98 -11.61 -4.55
CA TYR A 353 16.99 -11.24 -3.56
C TYR A 353 18.41 -11.55 -4.00
N LEU A 354 18.64 -12.69 -4.67
CA LEU A 354 19.96 -13.02 -5.21
C LEU A 354 20.37 -12.03 -6.32
N LEU A 355 19.43 -11.60 -7.17
CA LEU A 355 19.70 -10.57 -8.18
C LEU A 355 20.03 -9.22 -7.53
N GLN A 356 19.28 -8.79 -6.51
CA GLN A 356 19.56 -7.55 -5.78
C GLN A 356 20.94 -7.59 -5.11
N ALA A 357 21.27 -8.70 -4.46
CA ALA A 357 22.56 -8.93 -3.82
C ALA A 357 23.71 -8.87 -4.84
N TYR A 358 23.53 -9.48 -6.02
CA TYR A 358 24.48 -9.43 -7.13
C TYR A 358 24.65 -8.01 -7.69
N MET A 359 23.54 -7.30 -7.93
CA MET A 359 23.57 -5.89 -8.38
C MET A 359 24.39 -5.02 -7.45
N LYS A 360 24.13 -5.12 -6.14
CA LYS A 360 24.84 -4.33 -5.11
C LYS A 360 26.31 -4.68 -5.06
N LYS A 361 26.65 -5.98 -5.05
CA LYS A 361 28.04 -6.47 -4.98
C LYS A 361 28.88 -6.02 -6.18
N GLU A 362 28.31 -6.07 -7.38
CA GLU A 362 29.01 -5.75 -8.63
C GLU A 362 28.86 -4.27 -9.04
N GLY A 363 28.08 -3.47 -8.32
CA GLY A 363 27.81 -2.07 -8.67
C GLY A 363 27.05 -1.90 -9.99
N LEU A 364 26.20 -2.87 -10.36
CA LEU A 364 25.49 -2.91 -11.64
C LEU A 364 24.08 -2.31 -11.52
N SER A 365 23.62 -1.64 -12.58
CA SER A 365 22.20 -1.34 -12.73
C SER A 365 21.39 -2.62 -12.93
N TYR A 366 20.08 -2.58 -12.67
CA TYR A 366 19.19 -3.72 -12.87
C TYR A 366 19.26 -4.29 -14.31
N GLN A 367 19.37 -3.41 -15.31
CA GLN A 367 19.43 -3.82 -16.73
C GLN A 367 20.76 -4.47 -17.10
N GLU A 368 21.86 -4.07 -16.47
CA GLU A 368 23.18 -4.70 -16.66
C GLU A 368 23.22 -6.04 -15.94
N ALA A 369 22.78 -6.09 -14.69
CA ALA A 369 22.74 -7.30 -13.90
C ALA A 369 21.86 -8.38 -14.54
N LYS A 370 20.70 -8.03 -15.09
CA LYS A 370 19.82 -8.99 -15.78
C LYS A 370 20.48 -9.67 -17.00
N LYS A 371 21.49 -9.04 -17.61
CA LYS A 371 22.23 -9.62 -18.76
C LYS A 371 23.28 -10.63 -18.34
N THR A 372 23.85 -10.49 -17.14
CA THR A 372 24.99 -11.27 -16.67
C THR A 372 24.65 -12.23 -15.53
N PHE A 373 23.61 -11.92 -14.76
CA PHE A 373 23.17 -12.73 -13.64
C PHE A 373 22.47 -13.99 -14.12
N LYS A 374 22.98 -15.15 -13.65
CA LYS A 374 22.40 -16.45 -13.95
C LYS A 374 21.50 -16.85 -12.80
N LEU A 375 20.21 -16.97 -13.07
CA LEU A 375 19.22 -17.44 -12.11
C LEU A 375 19.56 -18.88 -11.68
N PRO A 376 19.65 -19.16 -10.37
CA PRO A 376 19.86 -20.52 -9.91
C PRO A 376 18.60 -21.35 -10.13
N LEU A 377 18.78 -22.60 -10.55
CA LEU A 377 17.68 -23.56 -10.61
C LEU A 377 17.31 -24.00 -9.19
N ARG A 378 16.01 -24.11 -8.92
CA ARG A 378 15.52 -24.68 -7.67
C ARG A 378 15.77 -26.20 -7.66
N PRO A 379 16.37 -26.75 -6.61
CA PRO A 379 16.57 -28.20 -6.47
C PRO A 379 15.23 -28.92 -6.27
N ALA A 380 15.19 -30.23 -6.52
CA ALA A 380 14.05 -31.06 -6.15
C ALA A 380 13.79 -30.95 -4.63
N GLY A 381 12.51 -30.88 -4.24
CA GLY A 381 12.12 -30.68 -2.84
C GLY A 381 12.43 -29.28 -2.30
N PHE A 382 12.72 -28.29 -3.14
CA PHE A 382 12.96 -26.92 -2.67
C PHE A 382 11.81 -26.43 -1.78
N SER A 383 10.56 -26.67 -2.19
CA SER A 383 9.34 -26.22 -1.53
C SER A 383 8.90 -27.01 -0.30
N ASP A 384 9.68 -27.98 0.18
CA ASP A 384 9.34 -28.77 1.40
C ASP A 384 9.18 -27.88 2.65
N TYR A 385 9.75 -26.67 2.65
CA TYR A 385 9.57 -25.69 3.72
C TYR A 385 8.10 -25.27 3.92
N CYS A 386 7.22 -25.45 2.91
CA CYS A 386 5.78 -25.19 3.05
C CYS A 386 5.12 -26.08 4.11
N GLN A 387 5.74 -27.21 4.49
CA GLN A 387 5.28 -28.06 5.61
C GLN A 387 5.42 -27.37 6.99
N LEU A 388 6.23 -26.32 7.09
CA LEU A 388 6.38 -25.53 8.32
C LEU A 388 5.20 -24.56 8.55
N ILE A 389 4.37 -24.34 7.55
CA ILE A 389 3.14 -23.56 7.69
C ILE A 389 2.15 -24.40 8.50
N PRO A 390 1.59 -23.91 9.62
CA PRO A 390 0.62 -24.63 10.44
C PRO A 390 -0.77 -24.66 9.77
N TYR A 391 -0.87 -25.36 8.63
CA TYR A 391 -1.98 -25.28 7.67
C TYR A 391 -3.35 -25.74 8.19
N ASP A 392 -3.40 -26.51 9.28
CA ASP A 392 -4.64 -26.99 9.90
C ASP A 392 -4.90 -26.38 11.29
N ASP A 393 -4.07 -25.42 11.70
CA ASP A 393 -4.22 -24.76 12.99
C ASP A 393 -5.05 -23.48 12.85
N ILE A 394 -6.31 -23.51 13.29
CA ILE A 394 -7.22 -22.37 13.15
C ILE A 394 -6.74 -21.10 13.86
N ASP A 395 -5.89 -21.17 14.89
CA ASP A 395 -5.44 -19.98 15.63
C ASP A 395 -4.62 -19.01 14.76
N ILE A 396 -4.13 -19.45 13.61
CA ILE A 396 -3.44 -18.58 12.65
C ILE A 396 -4.31 -17.46 12.09
N VAL A 397 -5.63 -17.48 12.27
CA VAL A 397 -6.49 -16.32 11.96
C VAL A 397 -6.10 -15.05 12.73
N LEU A 398 -5.33 -15.18 13.80
CA LEU A 398 -4.77 -14.07 14.60
C LEU A 398 -3.39 -13.58 14.10
N VAL A 399 -2.84 -14.20 13.05
CA VAL A 399 -1.62 -13.75 12.36
C VAL A 399 -1.86 -12.39 11.71
N ASN A 400 -0.83 -11.54 11.72
CA ASN A 400 -0.91 -10.24 11.09
C ASN A 400 -1.29 -10.34 9.60
N THR A 401 -2.29 -9.56 9.18
CA THR A 401 -2.77 -9.52 7.79
C THR A 401 -3.04 -10.90 7.18
N PHE A 402 -3.54 -11.87 7.97
CA PHE A 402 -3.67 -13.28 7.59
C PHE A 402 -4.38 -13.52 6.25
N ALA A 403 -5.40 -12.73 5.90
CA ALA A 403 -6.08 -12.83 4.61
C ALA A 403 -5.12 -12.68 3.40
N ASN A 404 -4.10 -11.83 3.51
CA ASN A 404 -3.09 -11.66 2.47
C ASN A 404 -2.24 -12.93 2.31
N GLU A 405 -1.94 -13.62 3.42
CA GLU A 405 -1.20 -14.88 3.38
C GLU A 405 -2.00 -15.98 2.68
N VAL A 406 -3.32 -16.05 2.94
CA VAL A 406 -4.24 -16.95 2.22
C VAL A 406 -4.24 -16.65 0.72
N GLU A 407 -4.33 -15.37 0.33
CA GLU A 407 -4.32 -14.96 -1.07
C GLU A 407 -3.00 -15.35 -1.76
N LEU A 408 -1.85 -15.08 -1.11
CA LEU A 408 -0.53 -15.46 -1.63
C LEU A 408 -0.39 -16.97 -1.82
N LEU A 409 -0.90 -17.76 -0.88
CA LEU A 409 -0.90 -19.22 -0.98
C LEU A 409 -1.73 -19.74 -2.17
N GLY A 410 -2.74 -18.99 -2.63
CA GLY A 410 -3.48 -19.29 -3.86
C GLY A 410 -2.59 -19.34 -5.11
N TYR A 411 -1.43 -18.68 -5.08
CA TYR A 411 -0.44 -18.66 -6.16
C TYR A 411 0.78 -19.56 -5.90
N CYS A 412 0.82 -20.26 -4.75
CA CYS A 412 1.94 -21.12 -4.37
C CYS A 412 2.16 -22.24 -5.39
N ARG A 413 3.41 -22.47 -5.82
CA ARG A 413 3.78 -23.53 -6.76
C ARG A 413 5.24 -23.93 -6.58
N GLY A 414 5.59 -25.15 -7.02
CA GLY A 414 6.94 -25.71 -6.84
C GLY A 414 8.04 -24.90 -7.55
N ASP A 415 7.88 -24.69 -8.86
CA ASP A 415 8.89 -24.06 -9.70
C ASP A 415 8.39 -22.71 -10.26
N SER A 416 8.11 -21.75 -9.37
CA SER A 416 7.43 -20.50 -9.73
C SER A 416 8.17 -19.59 -10.72
N TYR A 417 9.42 -19.90 -11.07
CA TYR A 417 10.24 -19.12 -11.99
C TYR A 417 10.84 -19.94 -13.13
N ASP A 418 10.42 -21.19 -13.34
CA ASP A 418 10.89 -21.96 -14.50
C ASP A 418 10.07 -21.62 -15.75
N PRO A 419 10.63 -20.88 -16.74
CA PRO A 419 9.91 -20.52 -17.96
C PRO A 419 9.61 -21.73 -18.85
N SER A 420 10.21 -22.89 -18.57
CA SER A 420 10.06 -24.12 -19.33
C SER A 420 9.06 -25.10 -18.73
N GLU A 421 8.43 -24.80 -17.58
CA GLU A 421 7.46 -25.68 -16.92
C GLU A 421 6.28 -26.04 -17.85
N VAL A 422 5.54 -25.03 -18.29
CA VAL A 422 4.41 -25.20 -19.22
C VAL A 422 4.87 -25.69 -20.60
N PRO A 423 5.96 -25.17 -21.20
CA PRO A 423 6.53 -25.74 -22.41
C PRO A 423 6.83 -27.24 -22.33
N ARG A 424 7.40 -27.75 -21.22
CA ARG A 424 7.67 -29.19 -21.06
C ARG A 424 6.40 -30.03 -21.06
N TYR A 425 5.36 -29.56 -20.39
CA TYR A 425 4.04 -30.21 -20.44
C TYR A 425 3.49 -30.24 -21.87
N LEU A 426 3.41 -29.08 -22.54
CA LEU A 426 2.87 -28.98 -23.89
C LEU A 426 3.69 -29.77 -24.93
N ALA A 427 5.02 -29.80 -24.80
CA ALA A 427 5.92 -30.52 -25.69
C ALA A 427 5.69 -32.05 -25.71
N THR A 428 4.97 -32.57 -24.72
CA THR A 428 4.65 -33.99 -24.57
C THR A 428 3.16 -34.29 -24.66
N HIS A 429 2.31 -33.27 -24.76
CA HIS A 429 0.86 -33.41 -24.71
C HIS A 429 0.28 -33.79 -26.09
N GLU A 430 -0.58 -34.80 -26.13
CA GLU A 430 -1.13 -35.38 -27.37
C GLU A 430 -1.93 -34.39 -28.25
N ASN A 431 -2.58 -33.41 -27.62
CA ASN A 431 -3.35 -32.37 -28.32
C ASN A 431 -2.50 -31.20 -28.87
N VAL A 432 -1.18 -31.24 -28.70
CA VAL A 432 -0.26 -30.24 -29.24
C VAL A 432 0.32 -30.77 -30.55
N SER A 433 0.37 -29.92 -31.58
CA SER A 433 0.83 -30.34 -32.91
C SER A 433 2.30 -30.74 -32.87
N SER A 434 2.71 -31.71 -33.71
CA SER A 434 4.11 -32.17 -33.72
C SER A 434 5.10 -31.04 -34.05
N GLU A 435 4.71 -30.08 -34.89
CA GLU A 435 5.51 -28.89 -35.21
C GLU A 435 5.73 -28.01 -33.96
N ASP A 436 4.64 -27.72 -33.23
CA ASP A 436 4.72 -26.92 -32.00
C ASP A 436 5.50 -27.66 -30.90
N GLN A 437 5.34 -28.99 -30.78
CA GLN A 437 6.10 -29.80 -29.83
C GLN A 437 7.60 -29.73 -30.09
N GLU A 438 8.04 -29.82 -31.35
CA GLU A 438 9.47 -29.75 -31.70
C GLU A 438 10.05 -28.35 -31.40
N LEU A 439 9.30 -27.27 -31.68
CA LEU A 439 9.70 -25.91 -31.31
C LEU A 439 9.81 -25.74 -29.79
N LEU A 440 8.86 -26.29 -29.01
CA LEU A 440 8.93 -26.25 -27.56
C LEU A 440 10.13 -27.04 -27.02
N LYS A 441 10.44 -28.22 -27.57
CA LYS A 441 11.65 -29.00 -27.21
C LYS A 441 12.93 -28.24 -27.52
N ALA A 442 13.00 -27.57 -28.67
CA ALA A 442 14.14 -26.73 -29.03
C ALA A 442 14.30 -25.55 -28.04
N PHE A 443 13.19 -24.91 -27.66
CA PHE A 443 13.19 -23.86 -26.64
C PHE A 443 13.67 -24.38 -25.28
N ILE A 444 13.13 -25.50 -24.80
CA ILE A 444 13.53 -26.13 -23.53
C ILE A 444 15.03 -26.45 -23.55
N SER A 445 15.55 -27.05 -24.63
CA SER A 445 16.98 -27.35 -24.74
C SER A 445 17.85 -26.10 -24.70
N ALA A 446 17.41 -25.01 -25.33
CA ALA A 446 18.11 -23.72 -25.26
C ALA A 446 18.09 -23.16 -23.83
N GLN A 447 16.96 -23.23 -23.12
CA GLN A 447 16.86 -22.79 -21.72
C GLN A 447 17.78 -23.61 -20.79
N GLU A 448 17.78 -24.94 -20.93
CA GLU A 448 18.62 -25.85 -20.14
C GLU A 448 20.13 -25.61 -20.38
N LYS A 449 20.50 -25.24 -21.61
CA LYS A 449 21.88 -24.85 -21.97
C LYS A 449 22.20 -23.39 -21.66
N GLN A 450 21.21 -22.59 -21.22
CA GLN A 450 21.32 -21.15 -21.02
C GLN A 450 21.74 -20.39 -22.29
N GLU A 451 21.20 -20.80 -23.44
CA GLU A 451 21.44 -20.21 -24.76
C GLU A 451 20.30 -19.28 -25.18
N GLU A 452 20.59 -18.28 -26.01
CA GLU A 452 19.58 -17.39 -26.58
C GLU A 452 18.68 -18.16 -27.57
N PHE A 453 17.37 -18.11 -27.35
CA PHE A 453 16.38 -18.66 -28.27
C PHE A 453 15.79 -17.55 -29.14
N LYS A 454 16.03 -17.56 -30.45
CA LYS A 454 15.67 -16.44 -31.35
C LYS A 454 14.16 -16.30 -31.59
N GLU A 455 13.38 -17.35 -31.41
CA GLU A 455 11.95 -17.41 -31.78
C GLU A 455 11.01 -17.28 -30.57
N ILE A 456 11.35 -16.45 -29.58
CA ILE A 456 10.51 -16.28 -28.37
C ILE A 456 9.08 -15.86 -28.70
N ALA A 457 8.88 -14.99 -29.70
CA ALA A 457 7.55 -14.59 -30.15
C ALA A 457 6.70 -15.78 -30.61
N THR A 458 7.33 -16.74 -31.30
CA THR A 458 6.67 -17.98 -31.74
C THR A 458 6.28 -18.84 -30.55
N ILE A 459 7.15 -18.99 -29.54
CA ILE A 459 6.82 -19.70 -28.29
C ILE A 459 5.63 -19.07 -27.58
N ASN A 460 5.60 -17.74 -27.46
CA ASN A 460 4.47 -17.03 -26.85
C ASN A 460 3.16 -17.26 -27.63
N ASN A 461 3.21 -17.30 -28.96
CA ASN A 461 2.05 -17.62 -29.79
C ASN A 461 1.57 -19.06 -29.56
N ILE A 462 2.49 -20.02 -29.41
CA ILE A 462 2.16 -21.42 -29.08
C ILE A 462 1.49 -21.51 -27.70
N LEU A 463 2.06 -20.86 -26.68
CA LEU A 463 1.47 -20.82 -25.34
C LEU A 463 0.06 -20.20 -25.37
N SER A 464 -0.14 -19.13 -26.14
CA SER A 464 -1.46 -18.52 -26.33
C SER A 464 -2.44 -19.44 -27.07
N LYS A 465 -1.97 -20.19 -28.07
CA LYS A 465 -2.77 -21.17 -28.82
C LYS A 465 -3.26 -22.30 -27.92
N TYR A 466 -2.43 -22.74 -26.96
CA TYR A 466 -2.73 -23.83 -26.03
C TYR A 466 -3.02 -23.36 -24.60
N LYS A 467 -3.58 -22.15 -24.45
CA LYS A 467 -3.84 -21.53 -23.14
C LYS A 467 -4.74 -22.36 -22.24
N GLU A 468 -5.73 -23.07 -22.79
CA GLU A 468 -6.67 -23.89 -22.00
C GLU A 468 -5.99 -25.12 -21.41
N LEU A 469 -5.18 -25.83 -22.20
CA LEU A 469 -4.36 -26.94 -21.71
C LEU A 469 -3.36 -26.46 -20.64
N SER A 470 -2.74 -25.30 -20.88
CA SER A 470 -1.84 -24.68 -19.91
C SER A 470 -2.56 -24.36 -18.61
N ALA A 471 -3.76 -23.79 -18.67
CA ALA A 471 -4.56 -23.46 -17.49
C ALA A 471 -4.97 -24.71 -16.69
N GLN A 472 -5.37 -25.79 -17.38
CA GLN A 472 -5.68 -27.09 -16.75
C GLN A 472 -4.46 -27.66 -16.03
N TYR A 473 -3.29 -27.66 -16.68
CA TYR A 473 -2.05 -28.10 -16.03
C TYR A 473 -1.72 -27.25 -14.80
N MET A 474 -1.81 -25.92 -14.89
CA MET A 474 -1.50 -25.04 -13.77
C MET A 474 -2.48 -25.19 -12.61
N GLN A 475 -3.73 -25.59 -12.85
CA GLN A 475 -4.70 -25.84 -11.78
C GLN A 475 -4.20 -26.92 -10.79
N ASP A 476 -3.51 -27.94 -11.28
CA ASP A 476 -2.95 -29.03 -10.46
C ASP A 476 -1.58 -28.70 -9.86
N LYS A 477 -0.92 -27.64 -10.34
CA LYS A 477 0.45 -27.25 -10.00
C LYS A 477 0.54 -25.97 -9.18
N THR A 478 -0.58 -25.30 -8.93
CA THR A 478 -0.65 -24.05 -8.18
C THR A 478 -1.69 -24.13 -7.05
N GLY A 479 -1.50 -23.29 -6.04
CA GLY A 479 -2.40 -23.13 -4.91
C GLY A 479 -2.77 -24.46 -4.28
N VAL A 480 -4.08 -24.72 -4.18
CA VAL A 480 -4.65 -25.93 -3.59
C VAL A 480 -4.08 -27.22 -4.19
N GLY A 481 -3.94 -27.31 -5.52
CA GLY A 481 -3.47 -28.53 -6.19
C GLY A 481 -2.00 -28.84 -5.92
N PHE A 482 -1.21 -27.82 -5.60
CA PHE A 482 0.17 -27.97 -5.15
C PHE A 482 0.25 -28.24 -3.65
N LEU A 483 -0.43 -27.42 -2.84
CA LEU A 483 -0.39 -27.48 -1.38
C LEU A 483 -0.95 -28.79 -0.84
N SER A 484 -2.01 -29.34 -1.44
CA SER A 484 -2.57 -30.64 -1.01
C SER A 484 -1.57 -31.79 -1.12
N LYS A 485 -0.67 -31.73 -2.12
CA LYS A 485 0.40 -32.73 -2.31
C LYS A 485 1.55 -32.54 -1.32
N ILE A 486 1.88 -31.29 -0.98
CA ILE A 486 2.95 -30.98 -0.02
C ILE A 486 2.52 -31.31 1.42
N TRP A 487 1.26 -31.04 1.75
CA TRP A 487 0.67 -31.27 3.07
C TRP A 487 0.03 -32.66 3.23
N ASP A 488 0.01 -33.46 2.16
CA ASP A 488 -0.56 -34.82 2.11
C ASP A 488 -2.01 -34.88 2.64
N THR A 489 -2.82 -33.87 2.27
CA THR A 489 -4.23 -33.78 2.64
C THR A 489 -5.01 -32.92 1.65
N GLU A 490 -6.28 -33.26 1.42
CA GLU A 490 -7.22 -32.45 0.64
C GLU A 490 -8.17 -31.62 1.53
N ASP A 491 -8.16 -31.91 2.83
CA ASP A 491 -8.98 -31.28 3.85
C ASP A 491 -8.08 -30.71 4.95
N ALA A 492 -7.99 -29.38 4.96
CA ALA A 492 -7.29 -28.62 5.97
C ALA A 492 -7.93 -27.23 6.06
N PHE A 493 -7.87 -26.63 7.25
CA PHE A 493 -8.38 -25.29 7.49
C PHE A 493 -7.92 -24.28 6.43
N LEU A 494 -6.61 -24.18 6.18
CA LEU A 494 -6.05 -23.22 5.24
C LEU A 494 -6.38 -23.55 3.78
N LEU A 495 -6.47 -24.84 3.42
CA LEU A 495 -6.92 -25.25 2.07
C LEU A 495 -8.35 -24.78 1.80
N ASN A 496 -9.24 -24.88 2.79
CA ASN A 496 -10.62 -24.40 2.65
C ASN A 496 -10.68 -22.88 2.39
N LEU A 497 -9.85 -22.09 3.08
CA LEU A 497 -9.76 -20.64 2.85
C LEU A 497 -9.17 -20.29 1.48
N VAL A 498 -8.10 -20.98 1.05
CA VAL A 498 -7.52 -20.77 -0.28
C VAL A 498 -8.53 -21.12 -1.39
N LYS A 499 -9.27 -22.23 -1.24
CA LYS A 499 -10.35 -22.60 -2.17
C LYS A 499 -11.45 -21.53 -2.19
N SER A 500 -11.96 -21.11 -1.02
CA SER A 500 -13.06 -20.13 -0.95
C SER A 500 -12.68 -18.75 -1.48
N MET A 501 -11.46 -18.28 -1.22
CA MET A 501 -10.95 -17.04 -1.81
C MET A 501 -10.84 -17.13 -3.33
N LYS A 502 -10.33 -18.25 -3.86
CA LYS A 502 -10.25 -18.47 -5.32
C LYS A 502 -11.62 -18.51 -5.97
N ILE A 503 -12.61 -19.14 -5.34
CA ILE A 503 -14.01 -19.13 -5.80
C ILE A 503 -14.55 -17.69 -5.79
N SER A 504 -14.26 -16.94 -4.72
CA SER A 504 -14.76 -15.59 -4.53
C SER A 504 -14.13 -14.55 -5.47
N SER A 505 -12.89 -14.76 -5.90
CA SER A 505 -12.16 -13.76 -6.70
C SER A 505 -12.86 -13.42 -8.02
N GLY A 506 -13.55 -14.38 -8.64
CA GLY A 506 -14.31 -14.16 -9.88
C GLY A 506 -15.47 -13.17 -9.73
N MET A 507 -16.02 -13.04 -8.52
CA MET A 507 -17.12 -12.11 -8.22
C MET A 507 -16.68 -10.64 -8.31
N LYS A 508 -15.39 -10.35 -8.09
CA LYS A 508 -14.81 -8.99 -8.22
C LYS A 508 -14.93 -8.44 -9.65
N ASP A 509 -15.13 -9.32 -10.63
CA ASP A 509 -15.29 -9.02 -12.05
C ASP A 509 -16.71 -9.31 -12.56
N PHE A 510 -17.70 -9.32 -11.66
CA PHE A 510 -19.12 -9.56 -11.96
C PHE A 510 -19.42 -10.93 -12.60
N ASN A 511 -18.69 -11.96 -12.19
CA ASN A 511 -18.99 -13.35 -12.55
C ASN A 511 -19.63 -14.05 -11.34
N PRO A 512 -20.96 -14.26 -11.34
CA PRO A 512 -21.64 -15.05 -10.31
C PRO A 512 -21.12 -16.49 -10.28
N LEU A 513 -21.32 -17.15 -9.14
CA LEU A 513 -20.90 -18.53 -8.94
C LEU A 513 -21.59 -19.49 -9.90
N THR A 514 -20.81 -20.36 -10.53
CA THR A 514 -21.34 -21.48 -11.33
C THR A 514 -21.90 -22.58 -10.45
N ASP A 515 -22.66 -23.51 -11.02
CA ASP A 515 -23.21 -24.64 -10.28
C ASP A 515 -22.10 -25.58 -9.78
N GLU A 516 -21.00 -25.71 -10.53
CA GLU A 516 -19.81 -26.47 -10.12
C GLU A 516 -19.14 -25.81 -8.90
N GLN A 517 -18.98 -24.48 -8.91
CA GLN A 517 -18.40 -23.75 -7.77
C GLN A 517 -19.27 -23.84 -6.52
N LYS A 518 -20.61 -23.81 -6.67
CA LYS A 518 -21.54 -24.01 -5.56
C LYS A 518 -21.45 -25.44 -5.01
N ALA A 519 -21.29 -26.44 -5.87
CA ALA A 519 -21.12 -27.83 -5.47
C ALA A 519 -19.79 -28.04 -4.72
N GLU A 520 -18.70 -27.41 -5.17
CA GLU A 520 -17.41 -27.40 -4.46
C GLU A 520 -17.54 -26.74 -3.09
N LEU A 521 -18.17 -25.56 -3.02
CA LEU A 521 -18.39 -24.82 -1.79
C LEU A 521 -19.20 -25.63 -0.76
N ALA A 522 -20.18 -26.43 -1.20
CA ALA A 522 -21.02 -27.26 -0.33
C ALA A 522 -20.22 -28.30 0.49
N THR A 523 -18.96 -28.56 0.14
CA THR A 523 -18.06 -29.45 0.88
C THR A 523 -17.32 -28.79 2.04
N MET A 524 -17.37 -27.45 2.14
CA MET A 524 -16.60 -26.65 3.10
C MET A 524 -17.35 -26.43 4.44
N PRO A 525 -16.70 -25.91 5.49
CA PRO A 525 -17.39 -25.52 6.73
C PRO A 525 -18.58 -24.56 6.51
N PRO A 526 -19.71 -24.69 7.25
CA PRO A 526 -20.94 -23.93 6.99
C PRO A 526 -20.76 -22.41 6.88
N LEU A 527 -19.97 -21.80 7.77
CA LEU A 527 -19.76 -20.35 7.72
C LEU A 527 -19.07 -19.88 6.43
N ILE A 528 -18.15 -20.68 5.88
CA ILE A 528 -17.51 -20.39 4.60
C ILE A 528 -18.56 -20.41 3.48
N GLN A 529 -19.43 -21.43 3.48
CA GLN A 529 -20.52 -21.54 2.50
C GLN A 529 -21.45 -20.33 2.54
N GLU A 530 -21.97 -20.02 3.73
CA GLU A 530 -22.93 -18.94 3.95
C GLU A 530 -22.34 -17.59 3.55
N THR A 531 -21.06 -17.36 3.87
CA THR A 531 -20.37 -16.08 3.55
C THR A 531 -20.21 -15.90 2.04
N VAL A 532 -19.70 -16.92 1.34
CA VAL A 532 -19.46 -16.86 -0.11
C VAL A 532 -20.79 -16.79 -0.88
N LEU A 533 -21.81 -17.55 -0.47
CA LEU A 533 -23.14 -17.50 -1.08
C LEU A 533 -23.80 -16.13 -0.88
N LYS A 534 -23.66 -15.53 0.31
CA LYS A 534 -24.19 -14.18 0.58
C LYS A 534 -23.54 -13.13 -0.32
N GLU A 535 -22.22 -13.16 -0.51
CA GLU A 535 -21.54 -12.25 -1.45
C GLU A 535 -22.00 -12.46 -2.90
N ASN A 536 -22.25 -13.72 -3.29
CA ASN A 536 -22.82 -14.01 -4.60
C ASN A 536 -24.24 -13.45 -4.78
N ASP A 537 -25.08 -13.56 -3.76
CA ASP A 537 -26.44 -12.99 -3.78
C ASP A 537 -26.39 -11.45 -3.87
N ASP A 538 -25.46 -10.82 -3.14
CA ASP A 538 -25.23 -9.38 -3.22
C ASP A 538 -24.74 -8.96 -4.61
N LEU A 539 -23.84 -9.74 -5.21
CA LEU A 539 -23.39 -9.53 -6.59
C LEU A 539 -24.56 -9.63 -7.58
N LEU A 540 -25.40 -10.66 -7.47
CA LEU A 540 -26.58 -10.82 -8.33
C LEU A 540 -27.53 -9.62 -8.17
N ALA A 541 -27.78 -9.16 -6.95
CA ALA A 541 -28.58 -7.97 -6.68
C ALA A 541 -27.96 -6.71 -7.31
N LYS A 542 -26.63 -6.54 -7.20
CA LYS A 542 -25.88 -5.44 -7.80
C LYS A 542 -25.95 -5.47 -9.33
N ILE A 543 -25.85 -6.63 -9.96
CA ILE A 543 -26.02 -6.79 -11.42
C ILE A 543 -27.43 -6.34 -11.84
N GLU A 544 -28.47 -6.74 -11.11
CA GLU A 544 -29.84 -6.29 -11.38
C GLU A 544 -30.06 -4.79 -11.13
N GLU A 545 -29.36 -4.21 -10.14
CA GLU A 545 -29.34 -2.77 -9.90
C GLU A 545 -28.66 -2.02 -11.05
N ASN A 546 -27.50 -2.51 -11.51
CA ASN A 546 -26.72 -1.89 -12.59
C ASN A 546 -27.50 -1.80 -13.89
N LYS A 547 -28.36 -2.78 -14.20
CA LYS A 547 -29.27 -2.74 -15.36
C LYS A 547 -30.24 -1.54 -15.34
N LYS A 548 -30.51 -0.96 -14.16
CA LYS A 548 -31.42 0.17 -13.98
C LYS A 548 -30.70 1.52 -14.00
N LYS A 549 -29.36 1.54 -13.93
CA LYS A 549 -28.58 2.76 -13.89
C LYS A 549 -28.58 3.47 -15.23
N THR A 550 -28.50 4.78 -15.16
CA THR A 550 -28.47 5.69 -16.31
C THR A 550 -27.36 6.72 -16.11
N GLY A 551 -27.14 7.62 -17.07
CA GLY A 551 -26.06 8.61 -17.00
C GLY A 551 -24.75 8.19 -17.69
N TYR A 552 -24.72 6.99 -18.28
CA TYR A 552 -23.65 6.56 -19.18
C TYR A 552 -24.22 6.27 -20.57
N THR A 553 -23.40 6.46 -21.61
CA THR A 553 -23.74 6.15 -23.00
C THR A 553 -22.65 5.30 -23.63
N VAL A 554 -23.02 4.18 -24.21
CA VAL A 554 -22.10 3.30 -24.96
C VAL A 554 -22.16 3.64 -26.44
N PHE A 555 -21.01 3.96 -27.01
CA PHE A 555 -20.84 4.22 -28.43
C PHE A 555 -20.21 3.02 -29.14
N ALA A 556 -20.62 2.80 -30.39
CA ALA A 556 -19.96 1.83 -31.26
C ALA A 556 -18.63 2.40 -31.75
N PRO A 557 -17.50 1.69 -31.60
CA PRO A 557 -16.21 2.16 -32.10
C PRO A 557 -16.22 2.23 -33.63
N PRO A 558 -15.50 3.20 -34.24
CA PRO A 558 -15.42 3.32 -35.69
C PRO A 558 -14.59 2.16 -36.26
N SER A 559 -14.86 1.70 -37.48
CA SER A 559 -14.25 0.47 -38.02
C SER A 559 -12.80 0.60 -38.48
N ASN A 560 -12.24 1.81 -38.51
CA ASN A 560 -10.88 2.08 -38.98
C ASN A 560 -9.81 1.85 -37.91
N VAL A 561 -8.61 1.50 -38.35
CA VAL A 561 -7.40 1.35 -37.53
C VAL A 561 -6.26 2.12 -38.19
N ASN A 562 -6.39 3.45 -38.25
CA ASN A 562 -5.46 4.37 -38.90
C ASN A 562 -5.44 5.73 -38.18
N GLU A 563 -4.74 6.72 -38.73
CA GLU A 563 -4.57 8.04 -38.10
C GLU A 563 -5.88 8.77 -37.75
N GLN A 564 -6.99 8.37 -38.38
CA GLN A 564 -8.30 8.95 -38.16
C GLN A 564 -9.04 8.35 -36.94
N LEU A 565 -8.57 7.22 -36.38
CA LEU A 565 -9.27 6.48 -35.31
C LEU A 565 -9.57 7.38 -34.09
N PHE A 566 -8.56 8.06 -33.54
CA PHE A 566 -8.76 8.92 -32.37
C PHE A 566 -9.68 10.10 -32.67
N LEU A 567 -9.50 10.72 -33.85
CA LEU A 567 -10.34 11.83 -34.30
C LEU A 567 -11.80 11.42 -34.44
N ASP A 568 -12.08 10.21 -34.92
CA ASP A 568 -13.44 9.69 -35.07
C ASP A 568 -14.08 9.34 -33.71
N LEU A 569 -13.31 8.88 -32.73
CA LEU A 569 -13.77 8.63 -31.36
C LEU A 569 -14.22 9.93 -30.65
N ILE A 570 -13.52 11.04 -30.89
CA ILE A 570 -13.85 12.33 -30.24
C ILE A 570 -14.83 13.20 -31.04
N LYS A 571 -15.04 12.88 -32.32
CA LYS A 571 -15.90 13.63 -33.25
C LYS A 571 -17.30 13.95 -32.72
N PRO A 572 -18.00 13.05 -31.99
CA PRO A 572 -19.32 13.35 -31.42
C PRO A 572 -19.32 14.50 -30.40
N PHE A 573 -18.15 14.85 -29.87
CA PHE A 573 -17.99 15.80 -28.76
C PHE A 573 -17.33 17.12 -29.19
N LYS A 574 -17.25 17.38 -30.49
CA LYS A 574 -16.63 18.60 -31.04
C LYS A 574 -17.22 19.87 -30.42
N GLY A 575 -16.34 20.82 -30.06
CA GLY A 575 -16.72 22.10 -29.44
C GLY A 575 -16.84 22.05 -27.92
N LYS A 576 -16.62 20.89 -27.30
CA LYS A 576 -16.58 20.70 -25.85
C LYS A 576 -15.15 20.41 -25.39
N VAL A 577 -14.87 20.69 -24.12
CA VAL A 577 -13.67 20.17 -23.45
C VAL A 577 -13.87 18.67 -23.21
N ILE A 578 -12.86 17.85 -23.49
CA ILE A 578 -12.96 16.39 -23.37
C ILE A 578 -11.88 15.88 -22.44
N LEU A 579 -12.27 15.25 -21.33
CA LEU A 579 -11.39 14.41 -20.53
C LEU A 579 -11.48 12.98 -21.06
N VAL A 580 -10.38 12.48 -21.64
CA VAL A 580 -10.24 11.10 -22.08
C VAL A 580 -9.58 10.29 -20.97
N ASP A 581 -10.26 9.26 -20.48
CA ASP A 581 -9.75 8.26 -19.54
C ASP A 581 -9.56 6.93 -20.28
N ILE A 582 -8.29 6.56 -20.48
CA ILE A 582 -7.89 5.28 -21.05
C ILE A 582 -7.65 4.32 -19.89
N TRP A 583 -8.51 3.30 -19.77
CA TRP A 583 -8.58 2.45 -18.59
C TRP A 583 -8.84 0.99 -18.95
N ALA A 584 -8.82 0.12 -17.93
CA ALA A 584 -9.19 -1.29 -18.07
C ALA A 584 -9.90 -1.81 -16.81
N THR A 585 -10.77 -2.80 -16.97
CA THR A 585 -11.54 -3.41 -15.85
C THR A 585 -10.65 -4.07 -14.79
N TRP A 586 -9.50 -4.61 -15.19
CA TRP A 586 -8.52 -5.26 -14.30
C TRP A 586 -7.60 -4.25 -13.57
N CYS A 587 -7.65 -2.97 -13.93
CA CYS A 587 -6.73 -1.95 -13.42
C CYS A 587 -7.17 -1.43 -12.04
N GLY A 588 -6.47 -1.87 -10.99
CA GLY A 588 -6.70 -1.40 -9.61
C GLY A 588 -6.69 0.12 -9.44
N PRO A 589 -5.65 0.84 -9.92
CA PRO A 589 -5.61 2.30 -9.84
C PRO A 589 -6.77 3.01 -10.58
N CYS A 590 -7.22 2.45 -11.71
CA CYS A 590 -8.37 2.98 -12.45
C CYS A 590 -9.66 2.88 -11.63
N ARG A 591 -9.91 1.69 -11.05
CA ARG A 591 -11.07 1.43 -10.17
C ARG A 591 -11.07 2.33 -8.94
N ALA A 592 -9.90 2.66 -8.40
CA ALA A 592 -9.77 3.59 -7.28
C ALA A 592 -10.00 5.05 -7.70
N ALA A 593 -9.57 5.45 -8.90
CA ALA A 593 -9.70 6.83 -9.40
C ALA A 593 -11.14 7.21 -9.77
N HIS A 594 -11.93 6.29 -10.31
CA HIS A 594 -13.32 6.55 -10.74
C HIS A 594 -14.24 7.14 -9.66
N PRO A 595 -14.37 6.56 -8.46
CA PRO A 595 -15.20 7.14 -7.40
C PRO A 595 -14.63 8.48 -6.90
N LEU A 596 -13.31 8.66 -6.88
CA LEU A 596 -12.68 9.94 -6.50
C LEU A 596 -12.97 11.06 -7.51
N MET A 597 -13.26 10.71 -8.76
CA MET A 597 -13.63 11.67 -9.80
C MET A 597 -15.12 12.04 -9.79
N GLU A 598 -16.00 11.29 -9.12
CA GLU A 598 -17.45 11.60 -9.10
C GLU A 598 -17.76 13.01 -8.55
N PRO A 599 -17.22 13.45 -7.41
CA PRO A 599 -17.47 14.79 -6.90
C PRO A 599 -16.91 15.89 -7.81
N VAL A 600 -15.86 15.58 -8.58
CA VAL A 600 -15.30 16.50 -9.57
C VAL A 600 -16.25 16.63 -10.75
N LYS A 601 -16.72 15.51 -11.31
CA LYS A 601 -17.65 15.49 -12.45
C LYS A 601 -18.91 16.32 -12.17
N ALA A 602 -19.50 16.16 -10.99
CA ALA A 602 -20.70 16.89 -10.58
C ALA A 602 -20.53 18.43 -10.64
N GLN A 603 -19.30 18.95 -10.51
CA GLN A 603 -18.99 20.39 -10.62
C GLN A 603 -18.89 20.90 -12.07
N PHE A 604 -19.02 20.00 -13.05
CA PHE A 604 -18.99 20.30 -14.48
C PHE A 604 -20.26 19.86 -15.21
N ASP A 605 -21.30 19.37 -14.51
CA ASP A 605 -22.56 18.90 -15.11
C ASP A 605 -23.28 20.00 -15.94
N ASP A 606 -23.10 21.27 -15.56
CA ASP A 606 -23.67 22.44 -16.22
C ASP A 606 -22.70 23.09 -17.23
N LYS A 607 -21.56 22.47 -17.50
CA LYS A 607 -20.50 23.00 -18.37
C LYS A 607 -20.32 22.14 -19.62
N ASP A 608 -19.71 22.72 -20.65
CA ASP A 608 -19.37 22.01 -21.89
C ASP A 608 -18.14 21.09 -21.72
N VAL A 609 -18.23 20.13 -20.80
CA VAL A 609 -17.22 19.12 -20.53
C VAL A 609 -17.79 17.73 -20.82
N VAL A 610 -17.00 16.89 -21.47
CA VAL A 610 -17.30 15.47 -21.72
C VAL A 610 -16.26 14.60 -21.03
N PHE A 611 -16.74 13.58 -20.33
CA PHE A 611 -15.91 12.51 -19.80
C PHE A 611 -16.03 11.31 -20.75
N LEU A 612 -14.94 11.00 -21.45
CA LEU A 612 -14.82 9.95 -22.46
C LEU A 612 -13.93 8.81 -21.94
N TYR A 613 -14.49 7.61 -21.90
CA TYR A 613 -13.85 6.41 -21.40
C TYR A 613 -13.52 5.46 -22.54
N LEU A 614 -12.25 5.06 -22.65
CA LEU A 614 -11.76 4.13 -23.66
C LEU A 614 -11.18 2.89 -22.97
N ALA A 615 -11.77 1.73 -23.26
CA ALA A 615 -11.28 0.43 -22.77
C ALA A 615 -11.00 -0.52 -23.94
N GLY A 616 -10.04 -1.42 -23.78
CA GLY A 616 -9.70 -2.47 -24.75
C GLY A 616 -10.57 -3.72 -24.61
N GLU A 617 -10.37 -4.68 -25.50
CA GLU A 617 -11.07 -5.98 -25.47
C GLU A 617 -10.63 -6.88 -24.32
N ASP A 618 -9.44 -6.62 -23.77
CA ASP A 618 -8.90 -7.23 -22.56
C ASP A 618 -9.67 -6.83 -21.29
N SER A 619 -10.60 -5.88 -21.42
CA SER A 619 -11.71 -5.70 -20.47
C SER A 619 -12.91 -6.54 -20.91
N PRO A 620 -13.22 -7.68 -20.26
CA PRO A 620 -14.31 -8.56 -20.68
C PRO A 620 -15.65 -7.82 -20.72
N GLU A 621 -16.46 -8.07 -21.75
CA GLU A 621 -17.67 -7.27 -22.01
C GLU A 621 -18.67 -7.30 -20.84
N ASN A 622 -18.87 -8.46 -20.21
CA ASN A 622 -19.75 -8.59 -19.04
C ASN A 622 -19.28 -7.70 -17.87
N THR A 623 -18.00 -7.82 -17.51
CA THR A 623 -17.38 -7.04 -16.44
C THR A 623 -17.43 -5.55 -16.75
N TRP A 624 -17.04 -5.16 -17.96
CA TRP A 624 -17.05 -3.78 -18.42
C TRP A 624 -18.45 -3.16 -18.36
N LYS A 625 -19.48 -3.83 -18.90
CA LYS A 625 -20.87 -3.34 -18.85
C LYS A 625 -21.38 -3.10 -17.44
N ASN A 626 -21.01 -3.97 -16.50
CA ASN A 626 -21.40 -3.79 -15.11
C ASN A 626 -20.62 -2.68 -14.41
N MET A 627 -19.33 -2.50 -14.71
CA MET A 627 -18.52 -1.43 -14.13
C MET A 627 -18.93 -0.04 -14.64
N ILE A 628 -19.20 0.12 -15.95
CA ILE A 628 -19.57 1.43 -16.51
C ILE A 628 -20.93 1.95 -16.00
N ALA A 629 -21.76 1.08 -15.41
CA ALA A 629 -23.02 1.48 -14.79
C ALA A 629 -22.81 2.47 -13.64
N ASP A 630 -21.65 2.42 -12.98
CA ASP A 630 -21.22 3.35 -11.93
C ASP A 630 -20.22 4.40 -12.45
N ILE A 631 -20.03 4.52 -13.77
CA ILE A 631 -19.11 5.49 -14.37
C ILE A 631 -19.90 6.37 -15.35
N PRO A 632 -20.53 7.46 -14.89
CA PRO A 632 -21.23 8.38 -15.78
C PRO A 632 -20.29 8.96 -16.84
N GLY A 633 -20.73 9.02 -18.09
CA GLY A 633 -19.93 9.48 -19.23
C GLY A 633 -20.19 8.75 -20.54
N SER A 634 -19.33 9.01 -21.52
CA SER A 634 -19.36 8.37 -22.84
C SER A 634 -18.32 7.26 -22.89
N HIS A 635 -18.70 6.10 -23.40
CA HIS A 635 -17.87 4.88 -23.31
C HIS A 635 -17.68 4.22 -24.67
N TYR A 636 -16.44 3.80 -24.95
CA TYR A 636 -16.09 2.90 -26.05
C TYR A 636 -15.36 1.67 -25.51
N ARG A 637 -15.69 0.51 -26.09
CA ARG A 637 -14.90 -0.72 -25.95
C ARG A 637 -14.29 -1.06 -27.30
N LEU A 638 -12.97 -0.92 -27.40
CA LEU A 638 -12.19 -1.10 -28.62
C LEU A 638 -11.79 -2.57 -28.80
N ASN A 639 -11.69 -3.03 -30.04
CA ASN A 639 -11.10 -4.34 -30.35
C ASN A 639 -9.57 -4.30 -30.23
N LYS A 640 -8.91 -5.46 -30.34
CA LYS A 640 -7.45 -5.58 -30.23
C LYS A 640 -6.68 -4.61 -31.13
N GLU A 641 -7.02 -4.60 -32.41
CA GLU A 641 -6.28 -3.82 -33.41
C GLU A 641 -6.41 -2.31 -33.15
N GLN A 642 -7.62 -1.87 -32.81
CA GLN A 642 -7.91 -0.49 -32.42
C GLN A 642 -7.16 -0.11 -31.14
N TRP A 643 -7.19 -0.96 -30.12
CA TRP A 643 -6.52 -0.73 -28.84
C TRP A 643 -5.00 -0.66 -29.01
N ASP A 644 -4.41 -1.62 -29.74
CA ASP A 644 -2.96 -1.68 -30.00
C ASP A 644 -2.50 -0.44 -30.80
N TYR A 645 -3.28 -0.05 -31.81
CA TYR A 645 -3.01 1.17 -32.58
C TYR A 645 -3.13 2.44 -31.73
N LEU A 646 -4.24 2.60 -31.01
CA LEU A 646 -4.52 3.78 -30.20
C LEU A 646 -3.50 3.94 -29.08
N SER A 647 -3.16 2.85 -28.39
CA SER A 647 -2.17 2.84 -27.32
C SER A 647 -0.81 3.32 -27.83
N LYS A 648 -0.42 2.88 -29.03
CA LYS A 648 0.83 3.32 -29.67
C LYS A 648 0.76 4.79 -30.11
N SER A 649 -0.33 5.22 -30.75
CA SER A 649 -0.45 6.58 -31.30
C SER A 649 -0.57 7.65 -30.21
N LEU A 650 -1.19 7.33 -29.09
CA LEU A 650 -1.32 8.23 -27.92
C LEU A 650 -0.20 8.03 -26.88
N ASN A 651 0.81 7.19 -27.15
CA ASN A 651 1.88 6.87 -26.20
C ASN A 651 1.34 6.41 -24.83
N VAL A 652 0.33 5.54 -24.82
CA VAL A 652 -0.19 4.92 -23.60
C VAL A 652 0.83 3.90 -23.10
N ARG A 653 1.47 4.20 -21.97
CA ARG A 653 2.50 3.34 -21.35
C ARG A 653 1.94 2.43 -20.26
N GLY A 654 0.71 2.70 -19.83
CA GLY A 654 -0.01 1.98 -18.78
C GLY A 654 -1.37 2.63 -18.57
N VAL A 655 -2.24 1.94 -17.85
CA VAL A 655 -3.54 2.47 -17.44
C VAL A 655 -3.55 2.76 -15.94
N PRO A 656 -4.25 3.81 -15.47
CA PRO A 656 -4.98 4.78 -16.28
C PRO A 656 -4.04 5.74 -17.03
N THR A 657 -4.45 6.23 -18.20
CA THR A 657 -3.83 7.36 -18.90
C THR A 657 -4.91 8.40 -19.20
N TYR A 658 -4.63 9.66 -18.87
CA TYR A 658 -5.56 10.77 -19.04
C TYR A 658 -5.07 11.75 -20.09
N LEU A 659 -6.00 12.24 -20.92
CA LEU A 659 -5.80 13.37 -21.82
C LEU A 659 -6.92 14.40 -21.60
N ILE A 660 -6.59 15.69 -21.67
CA ILE A 660 -7.62 16.75 -21.71
C ILE A 660 -7.48 17.52 -23.02
N LEU A 661 -8.58 17.58 -23.76
CA LEU A 661 -8.70 18.33 -25.02
C LEU A 661 -9.51 19.62 -24.79
N ASP A 662 -9.08 20.73 -25.36
CA ASP A 662 -9.86 21.97 -25.41
C ASP A 662 -11.01 21.89 -26.46
N ARG A 663 -11.79 22.96 -26.60
CA ARG A 663 -12.96 23.01 -27.48
C ARG A 663 -12.61 22.85 -28.96
N GLU A 664 -11.40 23.25 -29.33
CA GLU A 664 -10.82 23.12 -30.67
C GLU A 664 -10.29 21.71 -30.93
N GLY A 665 -10.16 20.89 -29.88
CA GLY A 665 -9.64 19.52 -29.94
C GLY A 665 -8.13 19.42 -29.76
N ASN A 666 -7.45 20.48 -29.30
CA ASN A 666 -6.03 20.43 -28.99
C ASN A 666 -5.80 19.81 -27.61
N GLN A 667 -4.78 18.96 -27.49
CA GLN A 667 -4.37 18.40 -26.21
C GLN A 667 -3.73 19.49 -25.33
N THR A 668 -4.34 19.73 -24.17
CA THR A 668 -3.88 20.72 -23.17
C THR A 668 -3.21 20.06 -21.96
N TYR A 669 -3.53 18.80 -21.68
CA TYR A 669 -2.96 18.03 -20.58
C TYR A 669 -2.81 16.56 -20.96
N TYR A 670 -1.79 15.92 -20.38
CA TYR A 670 -1.52 14.49 -20.50
C TYR A 670 -0.86 13.99 -19.22
N THR A 671 -1.29 12.84 -18.72
CA THR A 671 -0.59 12.13 -17.65
C THR A 671 -0.81 10.63 -17.73
N ALA A 672 0.21 9.86 -17.39
CA ALA A 672 0.11 8.42 -17.15
C ALA A 672 0.03 8.20 -15.63
N GLY A 673 -0.97 7.46 -15.17
CA GLY A 673 -1.35 7.38 -13.76
C GLY A 673 -2.33 8.48 -13.36
N PHE A 674 -3.05 8.25 -12.26
CA PHE A 674 -4.02 9.19 -11.72
C PHE A 674 -3.30 10.28 -10.91
N PRO A 675 -3.39 11.57 -11.30
CA PRO A 675 -2.66 12.65 -10.63
C PRO A 675 -3.40 13.19 -9.39
N GLY A 676 -4.57 12.63 -9.05
CA GLY A 676 -5.45 13.16 -8.02
C GLY A 676 -6.60 14.03 -8.58
N ALA A 677 -7.71 14.04 -7.86
CA ALA A 677 -8.96 14.67 -8.28
C ALA A 677 -8.83 16.20 -8.43
N ASP A 678 -8.07 16.86 -7.55
CA ASP A 678 -7.88 18.31 -7.57
C ASP A 678 -7.03 18.79 -8.75
N ILE A 679 -5.98 18.03 -9.11
CA ILE A 679 -5.19 18.32 -10.31
C ILE A 679 -6.08 18.19 -11.54
N MET A 680 -6.85 17.11 -11.66
CA MET A 680 -7.78 16.92 -12.77
C MET A 680 -8.80 18.06 -12.86
N LYS A 681 -9.37 18.49 -11.72
CA LYS A 681 -10.29 19.64 -11.66
C LYS A 681 -9.63 20.95 -12.12
N SER A 682 -8.41 21.22 -11.68
CA SER A 682 -7.65 22.41 -12.07
C SER A 682 -7.42 22.44 -13.59
N GLU A 683 -6.95 21.33 -14.17
CA GLU A 683 -6.66 21.25 -15.60
C GLU A 683 -7.93 21.35 -16.47
N LEU A 684 -9.06 20.77 -16.03
CA LEU A 684 -10.36 20.96 -16.71
C LEU A 684 -10.81 22.43 -16.72
N ASN A 685 -10.65 23.14 -15.61
CA ASN A 685 -10.98 24.58 -15.56
C ASN A 685 -10.05 25.41 -16.47
N LYS A 686 -8.76 25.06 -16.55
CA LYS A 686 -7.84 25.71 -17.48
C LYS A 686 -8.26 25.49 -18.93
N ALA A 687 -8.65 24.27 -19.30
CA ALA A 687 -9.13 23.96 -20.64
C ALA A 687 -10.45 24.67 -21.00
N LEU A 688 -11.35 24.87 -20.03
CA LEU A 688 -12.60 25.62 -20.23
C LEU A 688 -12.42 27.13 -20.43
N ASN A 689 -11.33 27.70 -19.91
CA ASN A 689 -11.02 29.12 -19.99
C ASN A 689 -10.22 29.49 -21.25
N LYS A 690 -9.87 28.51 -22.08
CA LYS A 690 -9.41 28.71 -23.46
C LYS A 690 -10.60 28.74 -24.40
#